data_AF-A0A417CR98-F1
#
_entry.id   AF-A0A417CR98-F1
#
_cell.length_a   1.000
_cell.length_b   1.000
_cell.length_c   1.000
_cell.angle_alpha   90.00
_cell.angle_beta   90.00
_cell.angle_gamma   90.00
#
_symmetry.space_group_name_H-M   'P 1'
#
loop_
_entity.id
_entity.type
_entity.pdbx_description
1 polymer ?
#
loop_
_entity_poly.entity_id
_entity_poly.type
_entity_poly.pdbx_seq_one_letter_code
_entity_poly.pdbx_strand_id
1 'polypeptide(L)'
;MTEQKKTTTIPLPVQGKDMDSIMQSLESGVEELFTSNRYQEFLKTMAKFHNYSFNNTMLIAMQRPDATLVTSYKNWQSMGRQVMKGEKGITIIAPAPYKKMKEKEVLDENQRPIMGTDGKPKTEKVEVTVPHFKAVTVFDIAQTSGEPIQTLAPELLTAAVQDFDSFMQAIQKISPVPIRFDEIDGNANGYYHNADKEIVIKKGLSESQTLKTTIHETAHAKLHDKEIMESLGVEKDRLTKEVEAESVAYCVCSSFGLDTSDYSFPYIAGWSSSREMKEMKASMDVIRKTAGEMIDQLTEELEIILEEKQKTELHEKYGILVDALEAAGYRYDYRESKPGHIVLAPDGTHEIAGYLQFESWEDIKDWLEDTIAEGTDISERVDRALYPFKFDYTLEEEMFRGNGDRYAIYHVDEGTPGKQHLFMNMTMVKEDGITIDADNYKCVYSGRLHENEKLDDLYAMFNDNPPADYKAHSMSVSDVIITNRGGDMQAYYVDRFGFAELPDFAAQREKILDIVPEIENVDYENDLTCISFYAAECAEFPVMGEVHYDLTLPEALEAYEKIPSERMHGLKCVGFDLKDGSDYEGMQSLMIEGKIQKEFLNSIPGFRENSYVQNAISRVEKYLEERHPNVENPLESNKKVDNEKNISEEKNEKELNIQMKPIPKKKRGEMSL
;
A
#
# COMPACT_ATOMS: atom_id res chain seq x y z
N MET A 1 -26.64 -53.16 -11.17
CA MET A 1 -25.20 -53.20 -11.44
C MET A 1 -24.71 -51.77 -11.51
N THR A 2 -24.14 -51.27 -10.41
CA THR A 2 -23.49 -49.96 -10.39
C THR A 2 -22.19 -50.08 -11.18
N GLU A 3 -22.06 -49.34 -12.27
CA GLU A 3 -20.78 -49.15 -12.96
C GLU A 3 -19.77 -48.62 -11.92
N GLN A 4 -18.82 -49.46 -11.51
CA GLN A 4 -17.63 -48.99 -10.82
C GLN A 4 -16.91 -48.05 -11.79
N LYS A 5 -17.00 -46.73 -11.57
CA LYS A 5 -16.16 -45.75 -12.26
C LYS A 5 -14.71 -46.24 -12.11
N LYS A 6 -14.12 -46.70 -13.21
CA LYS A 6 -12.70 -47.05 -13.26
C LYS A 6 -11.93 -45.76 -12.97
N THR A 7 -11.01 -45.83 -12.02
CA THR A 7 -10.04 -44.75 -11.77
C THR A 7 -9.30 -44.36 -13.05
N THR A 8 -9.05 -43.06 -13.22
CA THR A 8 -8.31 -42.51 -14.38
C THR A 8 -6.81 -42.72 -14.28
N THR A 9 -6.29 -43.11 -13.11
CA THR A 9 -4.85 -43.34 -12.91
C THR A 9 -4.38 -44.60 -13.65
N ILE A 10 -3.46 -44.41 -14.58
CA ILE A 10 -2.81 -45.44 -15.40
C ILE A 10 -1.71 -46.11 -14.55
N PRO A 11 -1.59 -47.45 -14.53
CA PRO A 11 -0.51 -48.14 -13.85
C PRO A 11 0.84 -47.91 -14.56
N LEU A 12 1.94 -47.91 -13.80
CA LEU A 12 3.28 -47.83 -14.37
C LEU A 12 3.61 -49.06 -15.25
N PRO A 13 4.49 -48.92 -16.26
CA PRO A 13 4.89 -50.01 -17.15
C PRO A 13 5.46 -51.23 -16.42
N VAL A 14 6.26 -51.00 -15.36
CA VAL A 14 6.82 -52.05 -14.51
C VAL A 14 6.07 -52.07 -13.19
N GLN A 15 5.51 -53.22 -12.82
CA GLN A 15 4.77 -53.38 -11.58
C GLN A 15 5.72 -53.58 -10.40
N GLY A 16 5.68 -52.67 -9.43
CA GLY A 16 6.47 -52.73 -8.21
C GLY A 16 6.46 -51.39 -7.48
N LYS A 17 6.81 -51.41 -6.19
CA LYS A 17 7.04 -50.19 -5.38
C LYS A 17 8.47 -50.11 -4.83
N ASP A 18 9.31 -51.08 -5.16
CA ASP A 18 10.76 -51.03 -4.94
C ASP A 18 11.42 -50.06 -5.93
N MET A 19 12.60 -49.56 -5.55
CA MET A 19 13.28 -48.52 -6.33
C MET A 19 13.72 -49.01 -7.71
N ASP A 20 14.07 -50.29 -7.87
CA ASP A 20 14.53 -50.85 -9.15
C ASP A 20 13.39 -50.84 -10.18
N SER A 21 12.19 -51.28 -9.78
CA SER A 21 10.99 -51.24 -10.62
C SER A 21 10.59 -49.81 -11.03
N ILE A 22 10.75 -48.85 -10.12
CA ILE A 22 10.48 -47.43 -10.40
C ILE A 22 11.51 -46.87 -11.38
N MET A 23 12.80 -47.19 -11.22
CA MET A 23 13.85 -46.78 -12.15
C MET A 23 13.63 -47.36 -13.55
N GLN A 24 13.25 -48.63 -13.65
CA GLN A 24 12.95 -49.26 -14.94
C GLN A 24 11.71 -48.64 -15.62
N SER A 25 10.68 -48.29 -14.84
CA SER A 25 9.52 -47.56 -15.37
C SER A 25 9.91 -46.18 -15.89
N LEU A 26 10.79 -45.47 -15.19
CA LEU A 26 11.32 -44.18 -15.63
C LEU A 26 12.12 -44.30 -16.94
N GLU A 27 12.96 -45.31 -17.08
CA GLU A 27 13.72 -45.56 -18.32
C GLU A 27 12.78 -45.78 -19.51
N SER A 28 11.78 -46.67 -19.35
CA SER A 28 10.76 -46.90 -20.38
C SER A 28 9.96 -45.64 -20.71
N GLY A 29 9.62 -44.83 -19.69
CA GLY A 29 8.91 -43.56 -19.89
C GLY A 29 9.73 -42.55 -20.68
N VAL A 30 11.04 -42.45 -20.43
CA VAL A 30 11.94 -41.57 -21.17
C VAL A 30 12.09 -41.98 -22.64
N GLU A 31 12.17 -43.28 -22.92
CA GLU A 31 12.22 -43.76 -24.32
C GLU A 31 10.93 -43.45 -25.08
N GLU A 32 9.78 -43.67 -24.44
CA GLU A 32 8.47 -43.45 -25.06
C GLU A 32 8.14 -41.95 -25.23
N LEU A 33 8.65 -41.11 -24.33
CA LEU A 33 8.47 -39.66 -24.34
C LEU A 33 8.88 -39.01 -25.66
N PHE A 34 10.00 -39.44 -26.24
CA PHE A 34 10.56 -38.81 -27.44
C PHE A 34 9.89 -39.25 -28.75
N THR A 35 8.69 -39.82 -28.67
CA THR A 35 7.76 -39.99 -29.79
C THR A 35 6.86 -38.73 -29.88
N SER A 36 7.22 -37.80 -30.78
CA SER A 36 6.66 -36.43 -30.97
C SER A 36 5.44 -36.00 -30.13
N ASN A 37 4.26 -36.58 -30.35
CA ASN A 37 3.03 -36.18 -29.65
C ASN A 37 3.12 -36.28 -28.12
N ARG A 38 3.84 -37.27 -27.58
CA ARG A 38 3.98 -37.45 -26.13
C ARG A 38 4.90 -36.42 -25.49
N TYR A 39 5.86 -35.91 -26.27
CA TYR A 39 6.79 -34.89 -25.79
C TYR A 39 6.05 -33.62 -25.39
N GLN A 40 5.15 -33.15 -26.26
CA GLN A 40 4.35 -31.96 -26.00
C GLN A 40 3.41 -32.13 -24.80
N GLU A 41 2.74 -33.29 -24.68
CA GLU A 41 1.90 -33.60 -23.51
C GLU A 41 2.71 -33.57 -22.21
N PHE A 42 3.91 -34.13 -22.23
CA PHE A 42 4.81 -34.09 -21.09
C PHE A 42 5.28 -32.68 -20.74
N LEU A 43 5.61 -31.83 -21.73
CA LEU A 43 5.95 -30.43 -21.46
C LEU A 43 4.79 -29.67 -20.81
N LYS A 44 3.53 -29.97 -21.17
CA LYS A 44 2.35 -29.42 -20.45
C LYS A 44 2.29 -29.88 -19.00
N THR A 45 2.60 -31.15 -18.72
CA THR A 45 2.69 -31.63 -17.33
C THR A 45 3.86 -30.97 -16.60
N MET A 46 5.00 -30.79 -17.26
CA MET A 46 6.18 -30.13 -16.72
C MET A 46 5.90 -28.67 -16.34
N ALA A 47 5.15 -27.95 -17.18
CA ALA A 47 4.72 -26.58 -16.90
C ALA A 47 3.91 -26.47 -15.60
N LYS A 48 3.12 -27.49 -15.24
CA LYS A 48 2.31 -27.50 -14.00
C LYS A 48 3.08 -27.99 -12.77
N PHE A 49 4.02 -28.92 -12.97
CA PHE A 49 4.76 -29.59 -11.89
C PHE A 49 6.25 -29.26 -11.94
N HIS A 50 6.61 -28.04 -12.33
CA HIS A 50 8.01 -27.58 -12.43
C HIS A 50 8.74 -27.62 -11.07
N ASN A 51 7.98 -27.51 -9.97
CA ASN A 51 8.46 -27.64 -8.58
C ASN A 51 8.76 -29.08 -8.13
N TYR A 52 8.37 -30.09 -8.91
CA TYR A 52 8.78 -31.48 -8.69
C TYR A 52 10.10 -31.77 -9.41
N SER A 53 10.81 -32.82 -9.01
CA SER A 53 11.98 -33.30 -9.77
C SER A 53 11.54 -33.88 -11.11
N PHE A 54 12.42 -33.85 -12.12
CA PHE A 54 12.15 -34.45 -13.44
C PHE A 54 11.56 -35.86 -13.34
N ASN A 55 12.14 -36.71 -12.49
CA ASN A 55 11.64 -38.08 -12.28
C ASN A 55 10.21 -38.09 -11.73
N ASN A 56 9.86 -37.22 -10.78
CA ASN A 56 8.51 -37.16 -10.25
C ASN A 56 7.53 -36.57 -11.27
N THR A 57 7.92 -35.54 -12.01
CA THR A 57 7.13 -34.98 -13.12
C THR A 57 6.82 -36.06 -14.17
N MET A 58 7.81 -36.86 -14.55
CA MET A 58 7.64 -38.00 -15.46
C MET A 58 6.71 -39.06 -14.87
N LEU A 59 6.91 -39.47 -13.62
CA LEU A 59 6.03 -40.46 -12.98
C LEU A 59 4.58 -39.97 -12.92
N ILE A 60 4.36 -38.69 -12.63
CA ILE A 60 3.02 -38.09 -12.64
C ILE A 60 2.45 -38.13 -14.07
N ALA A 61 3.20 -37.68 -15.07
CA ALA A 61 2.77 -37.66 -16.47
C ALA A 61 2.38 -39.06 -16.98
N MET A 62 3.17 -40.09 -16.69
CA MET A 62 2.90 -41.47 -17.12
C MET A 62 1.62 -42.05 -16.51
N GLN A 63 1.29 -41.66 -15.28
CA GLN A 63 0.16 -42.21 -14.52
C GLN A 63 -1.11 -41.37 -14.68
N ARG A 64 -0.97 -40.05 -14.86
CA ARG A 64 -2.07 -39.09 -14.91
C ARG A 64 -1.65 -37.81 -15.67
N PRO A 65 -1.68 -37.82 -17.01
CA PRO A 65 -1.34 -36.64 -17.83
C PRO A 65 -2.22 -35.41 -17.56
N ASP A 66 -3.46 -35.64 -17.11
CA ASP A 66 -4.45 -34.61 -16.74
C ASP A 66 -4.32 -34.09 -15.31
N ALA A 67 -3.28 -34.51 -14.56
CA ALA A 67 -3.06 -34.05 -13.19
C ALA A 67 -2.88 -32.51 -13.15
N THR A 68 -3.40 -31.91 -12.08
CA THR A 68 -3.40 -30.45 -11.86
C THR A 68 -2.77 -30.08 -10.53
N LEU A 69 -3.10 -30.80 -9.47
CA LEU A 69 -2.54 -30.56 -8.14
C LEU A 69 -2.44 -31.88 -7.39
N VAL A 70 -1.23 -32.26 -6.99
CA VAL A 70 -0.93 -33.57 -6.42
C VAL A 70 -0.32 -33.41 -5.04
N THR A 71 -0.89 -34.10 -4.04
CA THR A 71 -0.29 -34.17 -2.69
C THR A 71 -0.67 -35.46 -1.97
N SER A 72 -0.12 -35.66 -0.77
CA SER A 72 -0.36 -36.86 0.03
C SER A 72 -1.79 -36.90 0.58
N TYR A 73 -2.29 -38.11 0.85
CA TYR A 73 -3.62 -38.30 1.45
C TYR A 73 -3.81 -37.49 2.75
N LYS A 74 -2.78 -37.46 3.60
CA LYS A 74 -2.83 -36.71 4.87
C LYS A 74 -2.91 -35.20 4.65
N ASN A 75 -2.20 -34.68 3.65
CA ASN A 75 -2.23 -33.26 3.31
C ASN A 75 -3.60 -32.86 2.77
N TRP A 76 -4.24 -33.73 1.99
CA TRP A 76 -5.64 -33.49 1.59
C TRP A 76 -6.57 -33.41 2.79
N GLN A 77 -6.43 -34.32 3.76
CA GLN A 77 -7.24 -34.29 4.98
C GLN A 77 -7.01 -33.01 5.80
N SER A 78 -5.78 -32.50 5.90
CA SER A 78 -5.52 -31.23 6.58
C SER A 78 -6.10 -30.02 5.85
N MET A 79 -6.29 -30.11 4.54
CA MET A 79 -6.98 -29.10 3.71
C MET A 79 -8.50 -29.29 3.69
N GLY A 80 -9.06 -30.14 4.57
CA GLY A 80 -10.50 -30.40 4.61
C GLY A 80 -11.05 -31.23 3.44
N ARG A 81 -10.18 -31.91 2.69
CA ARG A 81 -10.55 -32.74 1.53
C ARG A 81 -10.32 -34.23 1.80
N GLN A 82 -11.11 -35.07 1.14
CA GLN A 82 -11.10 -36.51 1.33
C GLN A 82 -10.96 -37.23 -0.02
N VAL A 83 -9.99 -38.16 -0.14
CA VAL A 83 -9.87 -38.98 -1.35
C VAL A 83 -11.09 -39.88 -1.50
N MET A 84 -11.65 -39.91 -2.72
CA MET A 84 -12.84 -40.67 -3.06
C MET A 84 -12.59 -42.18 -3.03
N LYS A 85 -13.61 -42.94 -2.62
CA LYS A 85 -13.50 -44.40 -2.50
C LYS A 85 -13.32 -45.06 -3.87
N GLY A 86 -12.27 -45.87 -4.01
CA GLY A 86 -11.98 -46.63 -5.23
C GLY A 86 -10.93 -45.99 -6.15
N GLU A 87 -10.49 -44.77 -5.83
CA GLU A 87 -9.41 -44.10 -6.55
C GLU A 87 -8.06 -44.77 -6.36
N LYS A 88 -7.27 -44.87 -7.43
CA LYS A 88 -5.87 -45.34 -7.38
C LYS A 88 -4.94 -44.14 -7.30
N GLY A 89 -4.04 -44.17 -6.32
CA GLY A 89 -3.05 -43.11 -6.16
C GLY A 89 -1.91 -43.19 -7.19
N ILE A 90 -1.24 -42.06 -7.36
CA ILE A 90 -0.09 -41.85 -8.22
C ILE A 90 1.17 -42.16 -7.40
N THR A 91 2.10 -42.92 -7.98
CA THR A 91 3.36 -43.27 -7.33
C THR A 91 4.43 -42.24 -7.64
N ILE A 92 5.06 -41.66 -6.61
CA ILE A 92 6.18 -40.72 -6.74
C ILE A 92 7.34 -41.14 -5.82
N ILE A 93 8.52 -40.54 -6.01
CA ILE A 93 9.70 -40.74 -5.16
C ILE A 93 9.77 -39.61 -4.13
N ALA A 94 9.86 -39.95 -2.84
CA ALA A 94 9.98 -38.98 -1.76
C ALA A 94 11.15 -39.30 -0.81
N PRO A 95 11.79 -38.28 -0.22
CA PRO A 95 12.82 -38.49 0.78
C PRO A 95 12.23 -39.13 2.04
N ALA A 96 12.89 -40.16 2.54
CA ALA A 96 12.60 -40.86 3.79
C ALA A 96 13.92 -41.11 4.53
N PRO A 97 14.62 -40.04 4.96
CA PRO A 97 15.90 -40.18 5.62
C PRO A 97 15.75 -40.98 6.91
N TYR A 98 16.74 -41.82 7.21
CA TYR A 98 16.78 -42.60 8.45
C TYR A 98 18.06 -42.32 9.21
N LYS A 99 17.97 -42.38 10.54
CA LYS A 99 19.11 -42.18 11.44
C LYS A 99 19.91 -43.47 11.54
N LYS A 100 21.22 -43.40 11.38
CA LYS A 100 22.14 -44.53 11.55
C LYS A 100 23.35 -44.10 12.37
N MET A 101 23.68 -44.89 13.40
CA MET A 101 24.92 -44.71 14.14
C MET A 101 26.10 -45.11 13.27
N LYS A 102 27.05 -44.20 13.06
CA LYS A 102 28.29 -44.46 12.32
C LYS A 102 29.47 -44.09 13.20
N GLU A 103 30.47 -44.97 13.23
CA GLU A 103 31.75 -44.67 13.86
C GLU A 103 32.48 -43.66 12.95
N LYS A 104 32.74 -42.46 13.49
CA LYS A 104 33.49 -41.40 12.83
C LYS A 104 34.73 -41.10 13.66
N GLU A 105 35.87 -40.94 13.00
CA GLU A 105 37.11 -40.53 13.67
C GLU A 105 36.92 -39.13 14.27
N VAL A 106 37.32 -38.97 15.52
CA VAL A 106 37.33 -37.68 16.20
C VAL A 106 38.53 -36.90 15.66
N LEU A 107 38.29 -35.73 15.08
CA LEU A 107 39.34 -34.90 14.47
C LEU A 107 39.76 -33.76 15.41
N ASP A 108 41.02 -33.33 15.33
CA ASP A 108 41.53 -32.11 15.99
C ASP A 108 41.10 -30.83 15.23
N GLU A 109 41.44 -29.65 15.77
CA GLU A 109 41.16 -28.34 15.13
C GLU A 109 41.76 -28.21 13.72
N ASN A 110 42.71 -29.07 13.33
CA ASN A 110 43.36 -29.10 12.02
C ASN A 110 42.86 -30.27 11.13
N GLN A 111 41.70 -30.86 11.44
CA GLN A 111 41.09 -31.98 10.72
C GLN A 111 41.92 -33.29 10.70
N ARG A 112 42.78 -33.53 11.69
CA ARG A 112 43.56 -34.78 11.80
C ARG A 112 42.96 -35.72 12.85
N PRO A 113 42.97 -37.04 12.63
CA PRO A 113 42.42 -38.00 13.59
C PRO A 113 43.15 -37.93 14.95
N ILE A 114 42.40 -37.68 16.01
CA ILE A 114 42.88 -37.75 17.38
C ILE A 114 43.15 -39.21 17.69
N MET A 115 44.40 -39.56 18.01
CA MET A 115 44.79 -40.93 18.31
C MET A 115 44.44 -41.30 19.75
N GLY A 116 43.90 -42.51 19.95
CA GLY A 116 43.65 -43.12 21.24
C GLY A 116 44.95 -43.62 21.89
N THR A 117 44.84 -44.03 23.17
CA THR A 117 45.96 -44.53 23.97
C THR A 117 46.55 -45.86 23.46
N ASP A 118 45.86 -46.51 22.52
CA ASP A 118 46.24 -47.75 21.83
C ASP A 118 46.94 -47.50 20.49
N GLY A 119 47.15 -46.24 20.11
CA GLY A 119 47.77 -45.85 18.84
C GLY A 119 46.85 -45.97 17.62
N LYS A 120 45.53 -46.15 17.80
CA LYS A 120 44.54 -46.12 16.72
C LYS A 120 43.73 -44.82 16.76
N PRO A 121 43.16 -44.35 15.62
CA PRO A 121 42.25 -43.21 15.62
C PRO A 121 41.10 -43.42 16.60
N LYS A 122 40.88 -42.45 17.49
CA LYS A 122 39.75 -42.44 18.41
C LYS A 122 38.48 -42.27 17.57
N THR A 123 37.60 -43.27 17.59
CA THR A 123 36.31 -43.20 16.93
C THR A 123 35.20 -42.90 17.93
N GLU A 124 34.24 -42.07 17.52
CA GLU A 124 33.02 -41.78 18.26
C GLU A 124 31.82 -42.26 17.45
N LYS A 125 30.81 -42.82 18.14
CA LYS A 125 29.54 -43.20 17.52
C LYS A 125 28.68 -41.96 17.36
N VAL A 126 28.68 -41.40 16.16
CA VAL A 126 27.87 -40.23 15.83
C VAL A 126 26.57 -40.69 15.14
N GLU A 127 25.44 -40.13 15.55
CA GLU A 127 24.17 -40.31 14.86
C GLU A 127 24.21 -39.52 13.54
N VAL A 128 24.22 -40.22 12.40
CA VAL A 128 24.23 -39.60 11.08
C VAL A 128 22.89 -39.84 10.39
N THR A 129 22.28 -38.78 9.87
CA THR A 129 21.10 -38.86 9.01
C THR A 129 21.54 -39.32 7.61
N VAL A 130 21.10 -40.51 7.21
CA VAL A 130 21.41 -41.05 5.88
C VAL A 130 20.28 -40.66 4.92
N PRO A 131 20.57 -39.95 3.82
CA PRO A 131 19.59 -39.70 2.77
C PRO A 131 19.10 -41.01 2.19
N HIS A 132 17.79 -41.19 2.14
CA HIS A 132 17.15 -42.36 1.57
C HIS A 132 15.86 -41.93 0.89
N PHE A 133 15.51 -42.60 -0.20
CA PHE A 133 14.31 -42.31 -0.98
C PHE A 133 13.46 -43.56 -1.08
N LYS A 134 12.14 -43.37 -1.08
CA LYS A 134 11.18 -44.46 -1.23
C LYS A 134 10.04 -44.04 -2.15
N ALA A 135 9.42 -45.02 -2.79
CA ALA A 135 8.17 -44.81 -3.49
C ALA A 135 7.05 -44.53 -2.48
N VAL A 136 6.32 -43.43 -2.69
CA VAL A 136 5.15 -43.04 -1.91
C VAL A 136 3.95 -42.84 -2.84
N THR A 137 2.75 -42.81 -2.24
CA THR A 137 1.50 -42.66 -2.98
C THR A 137 0.88 -41.30 -2.68
N VAL A 138 0.57 -40.57 -3.73
CA VAL A 138 -0.08 -39.25 -3.72
C VAL A 138 -1.34 -39.30 -4.56
N PHE A 139 -2.17 -38.26 -4.45
CA PHE A 139 -3.45 -38.18 -5.14
C PHE A 139 -3.62 -36.79 -5.75
N ASP A 140 -4.20 -36.73 -6.93
CA ASP A 140 -4.57 -35.48 -7.58
C ASP A 140 -5.87 -34.91 -6.98
N ILE A 141 -6.07 -33.60 -7.05
CA ILE A 141 -7.25 -32.90 -6.52
C ILE A 141 -8.56 -33.45 -7.09
N ALA A 142 -8.60 -33.86 -8.36
CA ALA A 142 -9.79 -34.46 -8.99
C ALA A 142 -10.14 -35.84 -8.41
N GLN A 143 -9.25 -36.45 -7.62
CA GLN A 143 -9.51 -37.69 -6.86
C GLN A 143 -10.11 -37.43 -5.48
N THR A 144 -10.34 -36.17 -5.12
CA THR A 144 -10.78 -35.78 -3.78
C THR A 144 -12.14 -35.07 -3.82
N SER A 145 -12.88 -35.18 -2.74
CA SER A 145 -14.11 -34.41 -2.46
C SER A 145 -13.88 -33.46 -1.29
N GLY A 146 -14.43 -32.25 -1.37
CA GLY A 146 -14.33 -31.21 -0.34
C GLY A 146 -14.51 -29.83 -0.96
N GLU A 147 -14.42 -28.77 -0.15
CA GLU A 147 -14.53 -27.38 -0.60
C GLU A 147 -13.47 -27.05 -1.67
N PRO A 148 -13.83 -26.36 -2.75
CA PRO A 148 -12.89 -25.94 -3.77
C PRO A 148 -11.71 -25.20 -3.15
N ILE A 149 -10.50 -25.57 -3.54
CA ILE A 149 -9.32 -24.78 -3.17
C ILE A 149 -9.27 -23.63 -4.16
N GLN A 150 -9.47 -22.41 -3.66
CA GLN A 150 -9.21 -21.21 -4.45
C GLN A 150 -7.70 -21.13 -4.66
N THR A 151 -7.27 -21.34 -5.89
CA THR A 151 -5.94 -20.93 -6.34
C THR A 151 -6.11 -19.53 -6.93
N LEU A 152 -5.65 -18.50 -6.23
CA LEU A 152 -5.79 -17.09 -6.67
C LEU A 152 -4.84 -16.76 -7.84
N ALA A 153 -3.65 -17.34 -7.85
CA ALA A 153 -2.63 -17.06 -8.86
C ALA A 153 -3.07 -17.35 -10.31
N PRO A 154 -3.71 -18.49 -10.66
CA PRO A 154 -4.04 -18.78 -12.05
C PRO A 154 -5.04 -17.81 -12.69
N GLU A 155 -6.03 -17.28 -11.95
CA GLU A 155 -7.05 -16.39 -12.52
C GLU A 155 -6.49 -14.99 -12.82
N LEU A 156 -5.74 -14.41 -11.88
CA LEU A 156 -5.09 -13.11 -12.04
C LEU A 156 -4.03 -13.15 -13.14
N LEU A 157 -3.20 -14.20 -13.17
CA LEU A 157 -2.18 -14.36 -14.20
C LEU A 157 -2.78 -14.58 -15.59
N THR A 158 -3.89 -15.31 -15.69
CA THR A 158 -4.59 -15.49 -16.99
C THR A 158 -5.16 -14.16 -17.51
N ALA A 159 -5.62 -13.27 -16.62
CA ALA A 159 -6.07 -11.93 -17.01
C ALA A 159 -4.89 -11.03 -17.43
N ALA A 160 -3.75 -11.10 -16.73
CA ALA A 160 -2.53 -10.38 -17.09
C ALA A 160 -2.03 -10.73 -18.50
N VAL A 161 -2.15 -12.00 -18.89
CA VAL A 161 -1.76 -12.50 -20.22
C VAL A 161 -2.63 -11.92 -21.33
N GLN A 162 -3.83 -11.44 -21.03
CA GLN A 162 -4.65 -10.69 -21.99
C GLN A 162 -4.13 -9.26 -22.23
N ASP A 163 -3.31 -8.74 -21.31
CA ASP A 163 -2.60 -7.47 -21.44
C ASP A 163 -1.17 -7.73 -21.95
N PHE A 164 -1.03 -7.69 -23.28
CA PHE A 164 0.24 -7.90 -23.96
C PHE A 164 1.37 -7.01 -23.42
N ASP A 165 1.07 -5.75 -23.10
CA ASP A 165 2.07 -4.78 -22.66
C ASP A 165 2.59 -5.14 -21.26
N SER A 166 1.69 -5.50 -20.34
CA SER A 166 2.07 -5.96 -18.99
C SER A 166 2.93 -7.23 -19.05
N PHE A 167 2.57 -8.19 -19.91
CA PHE A 167 3.34 -9.42 -20.08
C PHE A 167 4.71 -9.17 -20.71
N MET A 168 4.79 -8.29 -21.72
CA MET A 168 6.06 -7.90 -22.31
C MET A 168 6.97 -7.17 -21.32
N GLN A 169 6.42 -6.30 -20.47
CA GLN A 169 7.15 -5.64 -19.40
C GLN A 169 7.73 -6.66 -18.41
N ALA A 170 6.94 -7.65 -17.99
CA ALA A 170 7.42 -8.73 -17.13
C ALA A 170 8.58 -9.52 -17.78
N ILE A 171 8.47 -9.87 -19.08
CA ILE A 171 9.58 -10.52 -19.80
C ILE A 171 10.83 -9.63 -19.82
N GLN A 172 10.68 -8.32 -20.05
CA GLN A 172 11.80 -7.37 -20.03
C GLN A 172 12.49 -7.32 -18.67
N LYS A 173 11.73 -7.38 -17.57
CA LYS A 173 12.27 -7.38 -16.19
C LYS A 173 13.07 -8.64 -15.88
N ILE A 174 12.60 -9.80 -16.33
CA ILE A 174 13.27 -11.09 -16.04
C ILE A 174 14.38 -11.45 -17.03
N SER A 175 14.46 -10.73 -18.16
CA SER A 175 15.44 -10.97 -19.20
C SER A 175 16.85 -10.60 -18.69
N PRO A 176 17.86 -11.47 -18.86
CA PRO A 176 19.23 -11.16 -18.45
C PRO A 176 19.88 -10.08 -19.32
N VAL A 177 19.27 -9.73 -20.45
CA VAL A 177 19.78 -8.81 -21.47
C VAL A 177 18.67 -7.89 -22.01
N PRO A 178 18.99 -6.67 -22.48
CA PRO A 178 18.00 -5.79 -23.10
C PRO A 178 17.34 -6.44 -24.32
N ILE A 179 16.04 -6.14 -24.50
CA ILE A 179 15.23 -6.59 -25.62
C ILE A 179 14.93 -5.38 -26.50
N ARG A 180 15.18 -5.48 -27.81
CA ARG A 180 14.82 -4.46 -28.78
C ARG A 180 14.06 -5.03 -29.97
N PHE A 181 13.27 -4.18 -30.61
CA PHE A 181 12.54 -4.51 -31.83
C PHE A 181 13.25 -3.92 -33.04
N ASP A 182 13.46 -4.74 -34.08
CA ASP A 182 14.07 -4.27 -35.33
C ASP A 182 13.57 -5.00 -36.59
N GLU A 183 13.97 -4.51 -37.75
CA GLU A 183 13.82 -5.25 -39.01
C GLU A 183 14.83 -6.40 -39.04
N ILE A 184 14.34 -7.62 -39.31
CA ILE A 184 15.18 -8.83 -39.41
C ILE A 184 15.02 -9.42 -40.81
N ASP A 185 16.13 -9.49 -41.54
CA ASP A 185 16.20 -10.11 -42.86
C ASP A 185 16.04 -11.64 -42.76
N GLY A 186 15.21 -12.19 -43.65
CA GLY A 186 14.96 -13.63 -43.75
C GLY A 186 13.75 -14.11 -42.93
N ASN A 187 13.79 -15.40 -42.57
CA ASN A 187 12.66 -16.12 -41.97
C ASN A 187 12.70 -16.17 -40.43
N ALA A 188 13.73 -15.58 -39.79
CA ALA A 188 13.82 -15.54 -38.34
C ALA A 188 12.87 -14.49 -37.77
N ASN A 189 12.18 -14.85 -36.68
CA ASN A 189 11.32 -13.93 -35.93
C ASN A 189 12.09 -13.18 -34.84
N GLY A 190 13.25 -13.68 -34.43
CA GLY A 190 14.12 -13.07 -33.43
C GLY A 190 15.47 -13.80 -33.35
N TYR A 191 16.40 -13.23 -32.60
CA TYR A 191 17.65 -13.88 -32.21
C TYR A 191 18.26 -13.25 -30.95
N TYR A 192 18.97 -14.06 -30.17
CA TYR A 192 19.90 -13.62 -29.14
C TYR A 192 21.30 -13.33 -29.71
N HIS A 193 21.78 -12.09 -29.56
CA HIS A 193 23.12 -11.68 -29.99
C HIS A 193 24.16 -11.86 -28.86
N ASN A 194 25.00 -12.89 -28.99
CA ASN A 194 25.99 -13.25 -27.96
C ASN A 194 27.08 -12.20 -27.71
N ALA A 195 27.43 -11.39 -28.71
CA ALA A 195 28.52 -10.42 -28.59
C ALA A 195 28.07 -9.12 -27.94
N ASP A 196 26.90 -8.61 -28.35
CA ASP A 196 26.35 -7.34 -27.85
C ASP A 196 25.46 -7.53 -26.62
N LYS A 197 25.21 -8.79 -26.23
CA LYS A 197 24.34 -9.19 -25.11
C LYS A 197 22.98 -8.50 -25.21
N GLU A 198 22.28 -8.77 -26.30
CA GLU A 198 20.93 -8.25 -26.55
C GLU A 198 20.04 -9.29 -27.24
N ILE A 199 18.73 -9.15 -27.05
CA ILE A 199 17.71 -9.90 -27.80
C ILE A 199 17.08 -8.98 -28.82
N VAL A 200 17.04 -9.42 -30.08
CA VAL A 200 16.43 -8.69 -31.19
C VAL A 200 15.20 -9.44 -31.67
N ILE A 201 14.04 -8.77 -31.65
CA ILE A 201 12.76 -9.32 -32.10
C ILE A 201 12.29 -8.59 -33.36
N LYS A 202 11.75 -9.32 -34.32
CA LYS A 202 11.25 -8.77 -35.58
C LYS A 202 10.03 -7.88 -35.34
N LYS A 203 10.02 -6.69 -35.96
CA LYS A 203 8.86 -5.78 -35.97
C LYS A 203 7.67 -6.37 -36.74
N GLY A 204 6.47 -6.01 -36.32
CA GLY A 204 5.22 -6.34 -37.03
C GLY A 204 4.73 -7.77 -36.88
N LEU A 205 5.28 -8.55 -35.94
CA LEU A 205 4.73 -9.84 -35.53
C LEU A 205 3.41 -9.65 -34.77
N SER A 206 2.56 -10.68 -34.76
CA SER A 206 1.41 -10.71 -33.85
C SER A 206 1.88 -10.76 -32.39
N GLU A 207 1.03 -10.33 -31.46
CA GLU A 207 1.32 -10.36 -30.02
C GLU A 207 1.74 -11.76 -29.55
N SER A 208 0.97 -12.79 -29.88
CA SER A 208 1.29 -14.19 -29.54
C SER A 208 2.65 -14.64 -30.08
N GLN A 209 2.97 -14.32 -31.34
CA GLN A 209 4.27 -14.67 -31.93
C GLN A 209 5.41 -13.88 -31.31
N THR A 210 5.16 -12.63 -30.94
CA THR A 210 6.12 -11.77 -30.24
C THR A 210 6.45 -12.35 -28.87
N LEU A 211 5.44 -12.72 -28.07
CA LEU A 211 5.64 -13.34 -26.76
C LEU A 211 6.43 -14.64 -26.87
N LYS A 212 5.99 -15.55 -27.76
CA LYS A 212 6.66 -16.82 -28.03
C LYS A 212 8.13 -16.63 -28.37
N THR A 213 8.40 -15.75 -29.33
CA THR A 213 9.77 -15.50 -29.80
C THR A 213 10.61 -14.88 -28.69
N THR A 214 10.07 -13.91 -27.96
CA THR A 214 10.81 -13.23 -26.89
C THR A 214 11.17 -14.18 -25.74
N ILE A 215 10.24 -15.05 -25.33
CA ILE A 215 10.51 -16.06 -24.30
C ILE A 215 11.57 -17.07 -24.80
N HIS A 216 11.49 -17.48 -26.07
CA HIS A 216 12.47 -18.38 -26.69
C HIS A 216 13.87 -17.77 -26.71
N GLU A 217 14.02 -16.53 -27.15
CA GLU A 217 15.32 -15.84 -27.15
C GLU A 217 15.82 -15.55 -25.73
N THR A 218 14.91 -15.29 -24.78
CA THR A 218 15.25 -15.16 -23.36
C THR A 218 15.79 -16.48 -22.79
N ALA A 219 15.21 -17.61 -23.20
CA ALA A 219 15.74 -18.93 -22.84
C ALA A 219 17.13 -19.15 -23.43
N HIS A 220 17.39 -18.73 -24.67
CA HIS A 220 18.74 -18.73 -25.24
C HIS A 220 19.71 -17.85 -24.45
N ALA A 221 19.32 -16.65 -24.06
CA ALA A 221 20.18 -15.77 -23.26
C ALA A 221 20.51 -16.36 -21.88
N LYS A 222 19.54 -17.02 -21.22
CA LYS A 222 19.74 -17.67 -19.91
C LYS A 222 20.57 -18.96 -19.99
N LEU A 223 20.37 -19.79 -21.03
CA LEU A 223 20.96 -21.14 -21.12
C LEU A 223 22.22 -21.23 -21.98
N HIS A 224 22.28 -20.43 -23.05
CA HIS A 224 23.16 -20.67 -24.19
C HIS A 224 24.12 -19.51 -24.46
N ASP A 225 24.25 -18.60 -23.50
CA ASP A 225 25.29 -17.59 -23.53
C ASP A 225 26.69 -18.24 -23.58
N LYS A 226 27.49 -17.79 -24.55
CA LYS A 226 28.79 -18.37 -24.83
C LYS A 226 29.74 -18.31 -23.62
N GLU A 227 29.78 -17.18 -22.91
CA GLU A 227 30.71 -17.00 -21.79
C GLU A 227 30.27 -17.83 -20.58
N ILE A 228 28.94 -17.91 -20.34
CA ILE A 228 28.37 -18.78 -19.30
C ILE A 228 28.70 -20.25 -19.61
N MET A 229 28.47 -20.71 -20.84
CA MET A 229 28.77 -22.09 -21.25
C MET A 229 30.26 -22.42 -21.14
N GLU A 230 31.15 -21.51 -21.56
CA GLU A 230 32.60 -21.66 -21.42
C GLU A 230 33.03 -21.74 -19.96
N SER A 231 32.48 -20.89 -19.07
CA SER A 231 32.79 -20.90 -17.65
C SER A 231 32.39 -22.20 -16.93
N LEU A 232 31.31 -22.84 -17.39
CA LEU A 232 30.82 -24.11 -16.87
C LEU A 232 31.50 -25.32 -17.52
N GLY A 233 32.33 -25.12 -18.55
CA GLY A 233 32.95 -26.19 -19.33
C GLY A 233 31.94 -27.06 -20.07
N VAL A 234 30.79 -26.50 -20.46
CA VAL A 234 29.70 -27.23 -21.12
C VAL A 234 29.71 -26.90 -22.61
N GLU A 235 29.74 -27.92 -23.45
CA GLU A 235 29.58 -27.79 -24.91
C GLU A 235 28.30 -28.50 -25.34
N LYS A 236 27.45 -27.80 -26.10
CA LYS A 236 26.19 -28.33 -26.67
C LYS A 236 26.16 -28.00 -28.15
N ASP A 237 25.74 -28.97 -28.95
CA ASP A 237 25.43 -28.75 -30.37
C ASP A 237 24.18 -27.87 -30.52
N ARG A 238 24.03 -27.32 -31.73
CA ARG A 238 22.91 -26.43 -32.04
C ARG A 238 21.55 -27.08 -31.78
N LEU A 239 21.34 -28.33 -32.18
CA LEU A 239 20.02 -28.96 -32.06
C LEU A 239 19.60 -29.11 -30.60
N THR A 240 20.52 -29.47 -29.70
CA THR A 240 20.23 -29.51 -28.26
C THR A 240 19.87 -28.13 -27.71
N LYS A 241 20.55 -27.07 -28.15
CA LYS A 241 20.23 -25.69 -27.73
C LYS A 241 18.83 -25.27 -28.16
N GLU A 242 18.44 -25.57 -29.40
CA GLU A 242 17.10 -25.26 -29.93
C GLU A 242 16.01 -26.07 -29.22
N VAL A 243 16.24 -27.37 -28.98
CA VAL A 243 15.31 -28.24 -28.22
C VAL A 243 15.07 -27.67 -26.83
N GLU A 244 16.12 -27.29 -26.11
CA GLU A 244 16.02 -26.74 -24.76
C GLU A 244 15.29 -25.40 -24.75
N ALA A 245 15.68 -24.45 -25.61
CA ALA A 245 15.05 -23.14 -25.66
C ALA A 245 13.58 -23.22 -26.11
N GLU A 246 13.25 -24.01 -27.13
CA GLU A 246 11.87 -24.16 -27.61
C GLU A 246 10.99 -24.87 -26.57
N SER A 247 11.53 -25.84 -25.85
CA SER A 247 10.79 -26.54 -24.79
C SER A 247 10.55 -25.66 -23.57
N VAL A 248 11.53 -24.83 -23.18
CA VAL A 248 11.37 -23.83 -22.11
C VAL A 248 10.28 -22.84 -22.50
N ALA A 249 10.33 -22.30 -23.72
CA ALA A 249 9.32 -21.37 -24.22
C ALA A 249 7.92 -22.01 -24.25
N TYR A 250 7.83 -23.27 -24.68
CA TYR A 250 6.58 -24.02 -24.67
C TYR A 250 6.02 -24.17 -23.25
N CYS A 251 6.84 -24.57 -22.28
CA CYS A 251 6.42 -24.73 -20.89
C CYS A 251 5.93 -23.42 -20.28
N VAL A 252 6.69 -22.33 -20.47
CA VAL A 252 6.31 -21.00 -19.97
C VAL A 252 5.01 -20.55 -20.61
N CYS A 253 4.90 -20.56 -21.94
CA CYS A 253 3.67 -20.20 -22.65
C CYS A 253 2.46 -21.05 -22.19
N SER A 254 2.65 -22.36 -22.02
CA SER A 254 1.59 -23.26 -21.58
C SER A 254 1.16 -23.00 -20.13
N SER A 255 2.05 -22.56 -19.25
CA SER A 255 1.74 -22.22 -17.86
C SER A 255 0.81 -21.00 -17.77
N PHE A 256 1.03 -20.03 -18.66
CA PHE A 256 0.27 -18.79 -18.75
C PHE A 256 -0.96 -18.86 -19.67
N GLY A 257 -1.29 -20.04 -20.21
CA GLY A 257 -2.47 -20.21 -21.06
C GLY A 257 -2.37 -19.57 -22.46
N LEU A 258 -1.16 -19.20 -22.89
CA LEU A 258 -0.92 -18.70 -24.25
C LEU A 258 -1.20 -19.79 -25.29
N ASP A 259 -1.63 -19.37 -26.49
CA ASP A 259 -1.81 -20.32 -27.59
C ASP A 259 -0.47 -20.97 -27.97
N THR A 260 -0.41 -22.29 -27.80
CA THR A 260 0.76 -23.10 -28.12
C THR A 260 0.54 -24.02 -29.33
N SER A 261 -0.55 -23.83 -30.08
CA SER A 261 -0.92 -24.66 -31.24
C SER A 261 0.11 -24.64 -32.37
N ASP A 262 0.81 -23.52 -32.54
CA ASP A 262 1.86 -23.32 -33.54
C ASP A 262 3.22 -23.95 -33.16
N TYR A 263 3.37 -24.50 -31.96
CA TYR A 263 4.59 -25.24 -31.59
C TYR A 263 4.55 -26.65 -32.18
N SER A 264 5.68 -27.07 -32.75
CA SER A 264 5.84 -28.43 -33.24
C SER A 264 7.25 -28.92 -33.01
N PHE A 265 7.40 -30.17 -32.57
CA PHE A 265 8.70 -30.78 -32.27
C PHE A 265 9.02 -31.95 -33.22
N PRO A 266 8.91 -31.81 -34.56
CA PRO A 266 9.11 -32.94 -35.48
C PRO A 266 10.55 -33.47 -35.46
N TYR A 267 11.51 -32.63 -35.06
CA TYR A 267 12.93 -32.97 -34.97
C TYR A 267 13.30 -33.74 -33.69
N ILE A 268 12.39 -33.84 -32.70
CA ILE A 268 12.72 -34.42 -31.38
C ILE A 268 13.12 -35.89 -31.45
N ALA A 269 12.50 -36.68 -32.34
CA ALA A 269 12.82 -38.08 -32.53
C ALA A 269 14.21 -38.28 -33.15
N GLY A 270 14.58 -37.38 -34.08
CA GLY A 270 15.92 -37.35 -34.66
C GLY A 270 16.97 -36.95 -33.61
N TRP A 271 16.69 -35.91 -32.82
CA TRP A 271 17.54 -35.48 -31.72
C TRP A 271 17.78 -36.60 -30.71
N SER A 272 16.71 -37.22 -30.18
CA SER A 272 16.81 -38.25 -29.13
C SER A 272 17.54 -39.51 -29.60
N SER A 273 17.38 -39.91 -30.86
CA SER A 273 18.04 -41.11 -31.42
C SER A 273 19.57 -41.06 -31.40
N SER A 274 20.14 -39.84 -31.33
CA SER A 274 21.58 -39.61 -31.32
C SER A 274 22.17 -39.43 -29.91
N ARG A 275 21.36 -39.62 -28.85
CA ARG A 275 21.70 -39.23 -27.47
C ARG A 275 21.69 -40.41 -26.51
N GLU A 276 22.60 -40.33 -25.54
CA GLU A 276 22.53 -41.22 -24.38
C GLU A 276 21.40 -40.79 -23.43
N MET A 277 20.84 -41.75 -22.70
CA MET A 277 19.78 -41.48 -21.73
C MET A 277 20.20 -40.46 -20.65
N LYS A 278 21.48 -40.46 -20.27
CA LYS A 278 22.00 -39.49 -19.31
C LYS A 278 21.94 -38.05 -19.86
N GLU A 279 22.27 -37.85 -21.13
CA GLU A 279 22.18 -36.53 -21.79
C GLU A 279 20.74 -36.06 -21.91
N MET A 280 19.83 -36.95 -22.32
CA MET A 280 18.40 -36.63 -22.42
C MET A 280 17.81 -36.23 -21.06
N LYS A 281 18.12 -37.00 -19.99
CA LYS A 281 17.69 -36.68 -18.62
C LYS A 281 18.25 -35.34 -18.14
N ALA A 282 19.52 -35.06 -18.44
CA ALA A 282 20.14 -33.78 -18.08
C ALA A 282 19.47 -32.59 -18.80
N SER A 283 19.21 -32.73 -20.10
CA SER A 283 18.51 -31.70 -20.89
C SER A 283 17.09 -31.46 -20.37
N MET A 284 16.35 -32.51 -20.01
CA MET A 284 15.01 -32.35 -19.44
C MET A 284 15.02 -31.69 -18.05
N ASP A 285 16.03 -31.95 -17.23
CA ASP A 285 16.15 -31.27 -15.94
C ASP A 285 16.53 -29.79 -16.09
N VAL A 286 17.37 -29.47 -17.10
CA VAL A 286 17.67 -28.07 -17.48
C VAL A 286 16.38 -27.36 -17.91
N ILE A 287 15.61 -27.95 -18.83
CA ILE A 287 14.33 -27.38 -19.31
C ILE A 287 13.39 -27.15 -18.13
N ARG A 288 13.20 -28.16 -17.28
CA ARG A 288 12.33 -28.08 -16.10
C ARG A 288 12.75 -26.96 -15.17
N LYS A 289 14.04 -26.89 -14.82
CA LYS A 289 14.56 -25.90 -13.89
C LYS A 289 14.40 -24.49 -14.45
N THR A 290 14.85 -24.26 -15.69
CA THR A 290 14.80 -22.93 -16.30
C THR A 290 13.37 -22.48 -16.61
N ALA A 291 12.50 -23.36 -17.09
CA ALA A 291 11.10 -23.04 -17.27
C ALA A 291 10.42 -22.72 -15.93
N GLY A 292 10.70 -23.51 -14.87
CA GLY A 292 10.18 -23.24 -13.53
C GLY A 292 10.62 -21.89 -12.98
N GLU A 293 11.92 -21.59 -13.04
CA GLU A 293 12.47 -20.29 -12.63
C GLU A 293 11.84 -19.14 -13.42
N MET A 294 11.67 -19.28 -14.74
CA MET A 294 11.01 -18.26 -15.56
C MET A 294 9.52 -18.10 -15.24
N ILE A 295 8.80 -19.20 -14.99
CA ILE A 295 7.38 -19.17 -14.61
C ILE A 295 7.22 -18.46 -13.26
N ASP A 296 8.04 -18.80 -12.26
CA ASP A 296 7.99 -18.19 -10.94
C ASP A 296 8.31 -16.69 -11.02
N GLN A 297 9.39 -16.32 -11.72
CA GLN A 297 9.80 -14.91 -11.90
C GLN A 297 8.74 -14.09 -12.66
N LEU A 298 8.20 -14.64 -13.76
CA LEU A 298 7.14 -13.94 -14.52
C LEU A 298 5.87 -13.79 -13.70
N THR A 299 5.53 -14.80 -12.89
CA THR A 299 4.36 -14.76 -12.01
C THR A 299 4.50 -13.61 -11.00
N GLU A 300 5.64 -13.51 -10.33
CA GLU A 300 5.93 -12.46 -9.36
C GLU A 300 5.91 -11.06 -10.01
N GLU A 301 6.60 -10.87 -11.14
CA GLU A 301 6.63 -9.57 -11.84
C GLU A 301 5.25 -9.16 -12.37
N LEU A 302 4.45 -10.11 -12.87
CA LEU A 302 3.08 -9.84 -13.32
C LEU A 302 2.17 -9.43 -12.16
N GLU A 303 2.29 -10.08 -10.99
CA GLU A 303 1.53 -9.69 -9.80
C GLU A 303 1.86 -8.25 -9.39
N ILE A 304 3.13 -7.87 -9.38
CA ILE A 304 3.58 -6.50 -9.06
C ILE A 304 3.00 -5.49 -10.07
N ILE A 305 3.17 -5.74 -11.38
CA ILE A 305 2.71 -4.84 -12.44
C ILE A 305 1.18 -4.65 -12.38
N LEU A 306 0.44 -5.73 -12.14
CA LEU A 306 -1.02 -5.66 -12.02
C LEU A 306 -1.45 -4.87 -10.78
N GLU A 307 -0.79 -5.08 -9.64
CA GLU A 307 -1.08 -4.34 -8.41
C GLU A 307 -0.80 -2.84 -8.58
N GLU A 308 0.31 -2.47 -9.22
CA GLU A 308 0.64 -1.07 -9.54
C GLU A 308 -0.39 -0.42 -10.49
N LYS A 309 -0.84 -1.16 -11.50
CA LYS A 309 -1.87 -0.70 -12.44
C LYS A 309 -3.20 -0.49 -11.72
N GLN A 310 -3.63 -1.46 -10.90
CA GLN A 310 -4.84 -1.34 -10.09
C GLN A 310 -4.76 -0.15 -9.13
N LYS A 311 -3.62 0.05 -8.47
CA LYS A 311 -3.39 1.22 -7.61
C LYS A 311 -3.54 2.53 -8.38
N THR A 312 -2.98 2.61 -9.57
CA THR A 312 -3.07 3.80 -10.44
C THR A 312 -4.51 4.06 -10.86
N GLU A 313 -5.21 3.05 -11.38
CA GLU A 313 -6.63 3.16 -11.78
C GLU A 313 -7.54 3.50 -10.59
N LEU A 314 -7.26 2.95 -9.41
CA LEU A 314 -7.98 3.25 -8.18
C LEU A 314 -7.81 4.72 -7.78
N HIS A 315 -6.57 5.21 -7.80
CA HIS A 315 -6.26 6.58 -7.43
C HIS A 315 -6.79 7.59 -8.46
N GLU A 316 -6.80 7.26 -9.76
CA GLU A 316 -7.45 8.09 -10.79
C GLU A 316 -8.96 8.24 -10.55
N LYS A 317 -9.61 7.20 -10.04
CA LYS A 317 -11.07 7.18 -9.84
C LYS A 317 -11.51 7.69 -8.47
N TYR A 318 -10.72 7.41 -7.43
CA TYR A 318 -11.08 7.61 -6.03
C TYR A 318 -9.96 8.26 -5.20
N GLY A 319 -9.00 8.94 -5.83
CA GLY A 319 -7.78 9.44 -5.19
C GLY A 319 -8.01 10.15 -3.86
N ILE A 320 -8.95 11.11 -3.81
CA ILE A 320 -9.29 11.83 -2.57
C ILE A 320 -9.78 10.88 -1.45
N LEU A 321 -10.60 9.88 -1.78
CA LEU A 321 -11.07 8.88 -0.81
C LEU A 321 -9.94 7.92 -0.41
N VAL A 322 -9.02 7.62 -1.32
CA VAL A 322 -7.83 6.82 -1.02
C VAL A 322 -6.88 7.56 -0.09
N ASP A 323 -6.65 8.86 -0.31
CA ASP A 323 -5.82 9.65 0.59
C ASP A 323 -6.47 9.77 1.98
N ALA A 324 -7.80 9.92 2.02
CA ALA A 324 -8.55 9.98 3.26
C ALA A 324 -8.61 8.66 4.03
N LEU A 325 -8.75 7.51 3.35
CA LEU A 325 -8.70 6.20 4.01
C LEU A 325 -7.31 5.90 4.57
N GLU A 326 -6.26 6.35 3.87
CA GLU A 326 -4.88 6.24 4.36
C GLU A 326 -4.62 7.17 5.55
N ALA A 327 -5.15 8.39 5.51
CA ALA A 327 -5.16 9.29 6.67
C ALA A 327 -5.92 8.69 7.87
N ALA A 328 -6.95 7.88 7.61
CA ALA A 328 -7.71 7.14 8.60
C ALA A 328 -6.99 5.89 9.16
N GLY A 329 -5.78 5.59 8.68
CA GLY A 329 -4.98 4.47 9.18
C GLY A 329 -5.21 3.14 8.46
N TYR A 330 -5.79 3.18 7.26
CA TYR A 330 -6.11 1.97 6.48
C TYR A 330 -5.45 1.98 5.10
N ARG A 331 -5.31 0.81 4.49
CA ARG A 331 -4.85 0.62 3.11
C ARG A 331 -5.87 -0.22 2.36
N TYR A 332 -6.09 0.10 1.09
CA TYR A 332 -6.91 -0.75 0.22
C TYR A 332 -6.20 -2.09 0.00
N ASP A 333 -6.89 -3.20 0.26
CA ASP A 333 -6.37 -4.54 0.01
C ASP A 333 -6.69 -4.97 -1.43
N TYR A 334 -5.69 -4.86 -2.32
CA TYR A 334 -5.83 -5.21 -3.74
C TYR A 334 -6.09 -6.69 -4.01
N ARG A 335 -5.80 -7.57 -3.04
CA ARG A 335 -5.93 -9.02 -3.21
C ARG A 335 -7.31 -9.51 -2.80
N GLU A 336 -7.84 -8.99 -1.70
CA GLU A 336 -9.13 -9.41 -1.15
C GLU A 336 -10.30 -8.56 -1.69
N SER A 337 -10.04 -7.34 -2.16
CA SER A 337 -11.08 -6.46 -2.68
C SER A 337 -11.54 -6.84 -4.09
N LYS A 338 -12.84 -6.75 -4.34
CA LYS A 338 -13.49 -7.00 -5.62
C LYS A 338 -14.74 -6.13 -5.78
N PRO A 339 -15.31 -6.00 -7.00
CA PRO A 339 -16.53 -5.22 -7.18
C PRO A 339 -17.66 -5.69 -6.24
N GLY A 340 -18.19 -4.76 -5.43
CA GLY A 340 -19.22 -5.04 -4.42
C GLY A 340 -18.71 -5.58 -3.08
N HIS A 341 -17.39 -5.69 -2.89
CA HIS A 341 -16.77 -6.11 -1.64
C HIS A 341 -15.37 -5.51 -1.52
N ILE A 342 -15.25 -4.41 -0.77
CA ILE A 342 -13.99 -3.71 -0.54
C ILE A 342 -13.47 -4.10 0.84
N VAL A 343 -12.19 -4.48 0.90
CA VAL A 343 -11.49 -4.83 2.13
C VAL A 343 -10.41 -3.80 2.38
N LEU A 344 -10.40 -3.22 3.58
CA LEU A 344 -9.36 -2.30 4.02
C LEU A 344 -8.51 -2.98 5.10
N ALA A 345 -7.20 -3.03 4.86
CA ALA A 345 -6.22 -3.53 5.80
C ALA A 345 -5.77 -2.38 6.73
N PRO A 346 -5.75 -2.55 8.06
CA PRO A 346 -5.21 -1.53 8.95
C PRO A 346 -3.69 -1.37 8.71
N ASP A 347 -3.18 -0.18 8.94
CA ASP A 347 -1.74 0.03 9.03
C ASP A 347 -1.16 -0.51 10.35
N GLY A 348 0.16 -0.39 10.50
CA GLY A 348 0.86 -0.91 11.66
C GLY A 348 0.48 -0.22 12.98
N THR A 349 -0.03 1.01 12.95
CA THR A 349 -0.48 1.73 14.16
C THR A 349 -1.94 1.40 14.52
N HIS A 350 -2.72 0.92 13.55
CA HIS A 350 -4.13 0.57 13.71
C HIS A 350 -4.42 -0.95 13.68
N GLU A 351 -3.40 -1.82 13.75
CA GLU A 351 -3.57 -3.29 13.66
C GLU A 351 -4.64 -3.85 14.61
N ILE A 352 -4.79 -3.28 15.81
CA ILE A 352 -5.75 -3.72 16.83
C ILE A 352 -7.21 -3.54 16.36
N ALA A 353 -7.46 -2.55 15.50
CA ALA A 353 -8.79 -2.29 14.94
C ALA A 353 -9.22 -3.37 13.93
N GLY A 354 -8.25 -4.06 13.32
CA GLY A 354 -8.48 -5.16 12.38
C GLY A 354 -8.98 -4.70 11.00
N TYR A 355 -9.28 -5.66 10.13
CA TYR A 355 -9.75 -5.40 8.76
C TYR A 355 -11.17 -4.85 8.75
N LEU A 356 -11.40 -3.86 7.88
CA LEU A 356 -12.73 -3.32 7.59
C LEU A 356 -13.24 -3.85 6.25
N GLN A 357 -14.57 -3.96 6.13
CA GLN A 357 -15.23 -4.45 4.92
C GLN A 357 -16.41 -3.55 4.57
N PHE A 358 -16.49 -3.16 3.29
CA PHE A 358 -17.53 -2.28 2.76
C PHE A 358 -18.11 -2.86 1.46
N GLU A 359 -19.34 -2.49 1.12
CA GLU A 359 -19.96 -2.91 -0.14
C GLU A 359 -19.65 -1.93 -1.28
N SER A 360 -19.44 -0.65 -0.96
CA SER A 360 -19.21 0.41 -1.92
C SER A 360 -18.29 1.53 -1.42
N TRP A 361 -17.83 2.37 -2.35
CA TRP A 361 -17.06 3.58 -2.03
C TRP A 361 -17.91 4.67 -1.36
N GLU A 362 -19.24 4.65 -1.52
CA GLU A 362 -20.11 5.58 -0.79
C GLU A 362 -20.14 5.21 0.70
N ASP A 363 -20.18 3.91 1.03
CA ASP A 363 -20.13 3.46 2.43
C ASP A 363 -18.80 3.85 3.09
N ILE A 364 -17.70 3.82 2.34
CA ILE A 364 -16.39 4.30 2.82
C ILE A 364 -16.44 5.81 3.07
N LYS A 365 -17.04 6.57 2.16
CA LYS A 365 -17.18 8.02 2.32
C LYS A 365 -18.00 8.37 3.56
N ASP A 366 -19.15 7.73 3.77
CA ASP A 366 -19.99 7.93 4.96
C ASP A 366 -19.20 7.60 6.24
N TRP A 367 -18.42 6.50 6.24
CA TRP A 367 -17.55 6.14 7.35
C TRP A 367 -16.44 7.17 7.61
N LEU A 368 -15.85 7.76 6.57
CA LEU A 368 -14.88 8.84 6.71
C LEU A 368 -15.53 10.12 7.25
N GLU A 369 -16.75 10.45 6.83
CA GLU A 369 -17.52 11.59 7.37
C GLU A 369 -17.85 11.39 8.86
N ASP A 370 -18.24 10.18 9.26
CA ASP A 370 -18.42 9.81 10.67
C ASP A 370 -17.10 9.94 11.45
N THR A 371 -15.98 9.50 10.86
CA THR A 371 -14.64 9.64 11.46
C THR A 371 -14.27 11.11 11.69
N ILE A 372 -14.66 12.02 10.80
CA ILE A 372 -14.47 13.47 11.01
C ILE A 372 -15.32 13.97 12.19
N ALA A 373 -16.57 13.51 12.28
CA ALA A 373 -17.52 13.94 13.31
C ALA A 373 -17.13 13.51 14.74
N GLU A 374 -16.34 12.43 14.88
CA GLU A 374 -15.84 11.98 16.19
C GLU A 374 -14.85 12.96 16.84
N GLY A 375 -14.15 13.79 16.05
CA GLY A 375 -13.22 14.80 16.55
C GLY A 375 -11.98 14.23 17.25
N THR A 376 -11.51 13.06 16.83
CA THR A 376 -10.27 12.42 17.27
C THR A 376 -9.04 13.07 16.62
N ASP A 377 -7.85 12.60 16.96
CA ASP A 377 -6.59 12.97 16.33
C ASP A 377 -6.54 12.62 14.83
N ILE A 378 -7.17 11.50 14.45
CA ILE A 378 -7.30 11.04 13.07
C ILE A 378 -8.28 11.93 12.29
N SER A 379 -9.32 12.47 12.93
CA SER A 379 -10.35 13.29 12.29
C SER A 379 -9.77 14.48 11.52
N GLU A 380 -8.74 15.15 12.06
CA GLU A 380 -8.10 16.29 11.38
C GLU A 380 -7.41 15.86 10.08
N ARG A 381 -6.70 14.72 10.10
CA ARG A 381 -5.99 14.20 8.92
C ARG A 381 -6.99 13.76 7.85
N VAL A 382 -8.06 13.10 8.25
CA VAL A 382 -9.14 12.68 7.34
C VAL A 382 -9.88 13.88 6.73
N ASP A 383 -10.25 14.90 7.53
CA ASP A 383 -10.93 16.11 7.04
C ASP A 383 -10.04 16.89 6.07
N ARG A 384 -8.73 17.01 6.36
CA ARG A 384 -7.76 17.65 5.47
C ARG A 384 -7.56 16.89 4.16
N ALA A 385 -7.57 15.56 4.20
CA ALA A 385 -7.46 14.74 3.00
C ALA A 385 -8.72 14.83 2.12
N LEU A 386 -9.92 14.79 2.72
CA LEU A 386 -11.19 14.89 2.00
C LEU A 386 -11.48 16.30 1.49
N TYR A 387 -11.17 17.32 2.29
CA TYR A 387 -11.56 18.70 2.07
C TYR A 387 -10.38 19.67 2.27
N PRO A 388 -9.30 19.52 1.48
CA PRO A 388 -8.08 20.33 1.66
C PRO A 388 -8.34 21.85 1.55
N PHE A 389 -9.37 22.25 0.79
CA PHE A 389 -9.76 23.65 0.60
C PHE A 389 -10.40 24.31 1.84
N LYS A 390 -10.75 23.56 2.89
CA LYS A 390 -11.25 24.13 4.15
C LYS A 390 -10.16 24.73 5.02
N PHE A 391 -8.89 24.46 4.70
CA PHE A 391 -7.75 24.78 5.55
C PHE A 391 -6.83 25.77 4.86
N ASP A 392 -6.58 26.90 5.53
CA ASP A 392 -5.71 27.96 5.02
C ASP A 392 -4.21 27.62 5.13
N TYR A 393 -3.88 26.64 5.99
CA TYR A 393 -2.51 26.25 6.30
C TYR A 393 -2.30 24.76 6.13
N THR A 394 -1.10 24.38 5.70
CA THR A 394 -0.62 23.01 5.63
C THR A 394 -0.39 22.42 7.02
N LEU A 395 -0.31 21.08 7.11
CA LEU A 395 0.05 20.40 8.37
C LEU A 395 1.45 20.78 8.88
N GLU A 396 2.36 21.17 7.98
CA GLU A 396 3.66 21.71 8.36
C GLU A 396 3.52 23.10 8.99
N GLU A 397 2.71 24.00 8.45
CA GLU A 397 2.53 25.34 9.02
C GLU A 397 1.79 25.30 10.38
N GLU A 398 0.82 24.41 10.53
CA GLU A 398 0.11 24.19 11.80
C GLU A 398 1.06 23.78 12.94
N MET A 399 2.16 23.09 12.61
CA MET A 399 3.21 22.73 13.58
C MET A 399 3.76 23.95 14.32
N PHE A 400 3.86 25.09 13.65
CA PHE A 400 4.48 26.30 14.18
C PHE A 400 3.46 27.35 14.67
N ARG A 401 2.18 27.20 14.31
CA ARG A 401 1.09 28.14 14.71
C ARG A 401 0.51 27.87 16.10
N GLY A 402 0.95 26.83 16.81
CA GLY A 402 0.59 26.59 18.21
C GLY A 402 -0.77 25.91 18.44
N ASN A 403 -1.36 25.32 17.40
CA ASN A 403 -2.62 24.59 17.47
C ASN A 403 -2.44 23.16 18.02
N GLY A 404 -2.03 23.07 19.28
CA GLY A 404 -1.86 21.82 20.03
C GLY A 404 -0.49 21.16 19.89
N ASP A 405 -0.30 20.05 20.62
CA ASP A 405 0.94 19.28 20.60
C ASP A 405 1.09 18.55 19.26
N ARG A 406 2.22 18.76 18.60
CA ARG A 406 2.47 18.29 17.22
C ARG A 406 3.90 17.84 17.01
N TYR A 407 4.11 17.06 15.94
CA TYR A 407 5.43 16.75 15.43
C TYR A 407 5.46 16.85 13.91
N ALA A 408 6.65 17.11 13.37
CA ALA A 408 6.91 17.11 11.94
C ALA A 408 8.25 16.41 11.64
N ILE A 409 8.28 15.64 10.56
CA ILE A 409 9.43 14.86 10.11
C ILE A 409 9.96 15.47 8.82
N TYR A 410 11.27 15.63 8.76
CA TYR A 410 11.98 16.28 7.69
C TYR A 410 13.07 15.37 7.15
N HIS A 411 13.07 15.16 5.83
CA HIS A 411 14.12 14.44 5.14
C HIS A 411 15.00 15.40 4.35
N VAL A 412 16.26 15.01 4.17
CA VAL A 412 17.20 15.76 3.32
C VAL A 412 16.67 15.80 1.89
N ASP A 413 16.59 17.00 1.31
CA ASP A 413 16.26 17.17 -0.09
C ASP A 413 17.50 16.87 -0.96
N GLU A 414 17.48 15.75 -1.67
CA GLU A 414 18.58 15.33 -2.56
C GLU A 414 18.89 16.33 -3.70
N GLY A 415 17.97 17.25 -3.99
CA GLY A 415 18.18 18.34 -4.94
C GLY A 415 19.04 19.51 -4.41
N THR A 416 19.38 19.49 -3.12
CA THR A 416 20.09 20.57 -2.43
C THR A 416 21.51 20.15 -2.04
N PRO A 417 22.37 21.10 -1.61
CA PRO A 417 23.66 20.76 -1.01
C PRO A 417 23.59 19.77 0.15
N GLY A 418 22.43 19.60 0.81
CA GLY A 418 22.27 18.65 1.90
C GLY A 418 22.53 17.19 1.53
N LYS A 419 22.45 16.82 0.24
CA LYS A 419 22.83 15.47 -0.22
C LYS A 419 24.23 15.04 0.22
N GLN A 420 25.13 15.99 0.46
CA GLN A 420 26.50 15.72 0.88
C GLN A 420 26.61 15.05 2.26
N HIS A 421 25.61 15.22 3.14
CA HIS A 421 25.61 14.69 4.50
C HIS A 421 24.55 13.62 4.75
N LEU A 422 23.95 13.11 3.68
CA LEU A 422 22.98 12.02 3.73
C LEU A 422 23.62 10.78 4.37
N PHE A 423 22.97 10.21 5.38
CA PHE A 423 23.46 9.12 6.23
C PHE A 423 24.72 9.40 7.08
N MET A 424 25.13 10.66 7.22
CA MET A 424 26.22 11.02 8.14
C MET A 424 25.71 11.15 9.58
N ASN A 425 26.46 10.61 10.54
CA ASN A 425 26.16 10.84 11.95
C ASN A 425 26.65 12.23 12.39
N MET A 426 26.19 12.71 13.56
CA MET A 426 26.52 14.08 14.02
C MET A 426 28.02 14.27 14.30
N THR A 427 28.77 13.19 14.54
CA THR A 427 30.24 13.27 14.70
C THR A 427 30.92 13.60 13.37
N MET A 428 30.53 12.90 12.30
CA MET A 428 31.05 13.12 10.95
C MET A 428 30.69 14.50 10.42
N VAL A 429 29.43 14.92 10.60
CA VAL A 429 28.96 16.27 10.21
C VAL A 429 29.84 17.36 10.83
N LYS A 430 30.19 17.22 12.11
CA LYS A 430 31.07 18.17 12.82
C LYS A 430 32.52 18.09 12.37
N GLU A 431 33.05 16.89 12.12
CA GLU A 431 34.43 16.68 11.64
C GLU A 431 34.66 17.29 10.25
N ASP A 432 33.68 17.15 9.36
CA ASP A 432 33.72 17.69 8.00
C ASP A 432 33.32 19.18 7.92
N GLY A 433 32.97 19.78 9.06
CA GLY A 433 32.59 21.19 9.15
C GLY A 433 31.27 21.51 8.43
N ILE A 434 30.40 20.52 8.28
CA ILE A 434 29.10 20.64 7.63
C ILE A 434 28.11 21.24 8.63
N THR A 435 27.34 22.23 8.19
CA THR A 435 26.26 22.83 8.98
C THR A 435 24.93 22.24 8.51
N ILE A 436 24.11 21.76 9.46
CA ILE A 436 22.75 21.31 9.17
C ILE A 436 21.86 22.54 9.05
N ASP A 437 21.39 22.80 7.83
CA ASP A 437 20.58 23.98 7.48
C ASP A 437 19.21 23.50 6.97
N ALA A 438 18.14 24.04 7.56
CA ALA A 438 16.75 23.68 7.28
C ALA A 438 16.32 23.92 5.82
N ASP A 439 17.03 24.78 5.06
CA ASP A 439 16.79 24.97 3.62
C ASP A 439 17.08 23.70 2.79
N ASN A 440 17.90 22.80 3.32
CA ASN A 440 18.24 21.54 2.66
C ASN A 440 17.28 20.39 2.99
N TYR A 441 16.16 20.69 3.66
CA TYR A 441 15.21 19.70 4.13
C TYR A 441 13.80 19.97 3.62
N LYS A 442 13.03 18.90 3.43
CA LYS A 442 11.61 18.92 3.09
C LYS A 442 10.81 18.24 4.20
N CYS A 443 9.71 18.86 4.62
CA CYS A 443 8.74 18.19 5.48
C CYS A 443 8.09 17.07 4.67
N VAL A 444 8.16 15.85 5.20
CA VAL A 444 7.57 14.66 4.58
C VAL A 444 6.32 14.18 5.31
N TYR A 445 6.15 14.59 6.57
CA TYR A 445 5.02 14.19 7.39
C TYR A 445 4.84 15.11 8.59
N SER A 446 3.61 15.39 9.00
CA SER A 446 3.29 16.15 10.21
C SER A 446 1.97 15.64 10.81
N GLY A 447 1.89 15.62 12.13
CA GLY A 447 0.75 15.07 12.86
C GLY A 447 0.65 15.57 14.30
N ARG A 448 -0.40 15.12 15.01
CA ARG A 448 -0.56 15.40 16.44
C ARG A 448 0.36 14.51 17.26
N LEU A 449 0.91 15.07 18.33
CA LEU A 449 1.77 14.36 19.27
C LEU A 449 0.95 14.03 20.53
N HIS A 450 0.91 12.77 20.95
CA HIS A 450 0.21 12.41 22.18
C HIS A 450 1.02 12.77 23.43
N GLU A 451 0.36 13.09 24.55
CA GLU A 451 1.00 13.60 25.78
C GLU A 451 2.20 12.76 26.27
N ASN A 452 2.14 11.44 26.10
CA ASN A 452 3.15 10.49 26.58
C ASN A 452 4.11 9.97 25.50
N GLU A 453 3.93 10.36 24.25
CA GLU A 453 4.69 9.85 23.12
C GLU A 453 6.09 10.44 23.09
N LYS A 454 7.13 9.63 22.94
CA LYS A 454 8.54 10.07 22.93
C LYS A 454 9.15 9.98 21.54
N LEU A 455 10.32 10.59 21.35
CA LEU A 455 11.07 10.50 20.09
C LEU A 455 11.37 9.05 19.69
N ASP A 456 11.69 8.19 20.65
CA ASP A 456 11.91 6.75 20.39
C ASP A 456 10.63 6.05 19.90
N ASP A 457 9.45 6.47 20.39
CA ASP A 457 8.17 5.91 19.97
C ASP A 457 7.85 6.34 18.53
N LEU A 458 8.07 7.62 18.20
CA LEU A 458 7.96 8.11 16.82
C LEU A 458 8.93 7.37 15.89
N TYR A 459 10.20 7.24 16.29
CA TYR A 459 11.17 6.53 15.47
C TYR A 459 10.78 5.07 15.22
N ALA A 460 10.29 4.36 16.25
CA ALA A 460 9.78 3.00 16.11
C ALA A 460 8.58 2.95 15.16
N MET A 461 7.62 3.88 15.31
CA MET A 461 6.45 3.99 14.44
C MET A 461 6.84 4.11 12.97
N PHE A 462 7.70 5.07 12.61
CA PHE A 462 8.06 5.33 11.21
C PHE A 462 9.11 4.35 10.62
N ASN A 463 9.61 3.40 11.41
CA ASN A 463 10.50 2.34 10.94
C ASN A 463 9.82 0.97 10.88
N ASP A 464 9.11 0.58 11.93
CA ASP A 464 8.52 -0.74 12.05
C ASP A 464 7.11 -0.78 11.45
N ASN A 465 6.32 0.27 11.66
CA ASN A 465 4.86 0.27 11.45
C ASN A 465 4.36 1.66 11.00
N PRO A 466 4.81 2.18 9.84
CA PRO A 466 4.50 3.54 9.44
C PRO A 466 3.00 3.72 9.14
N PRO A 467 2.44 4.92 9.42
CA PRO A 467 1.08 5.28 9.04
C PRO A 467 0.79 5.02 7.55
N ALA A 468 -0.45 4.69 7.19
CA ALA A 468 -0.81 4.36 5.80
C ALA A 468 -0.54 5.49 4.79
N ASP A 469 -0.75 6.74 5.18
CA ASP A 469 -0.51 7.96 4.40
C ASP A 469 0.96 8.44 4.45
N TYR A 470 1.85 7.76 5.20
CA TYR A 470 3.28 8.05 5.17
C TYR A 470 3.91 7.51 3.88
N LYS A 471 4.23 8.42 2.94
CA LYS A 471 4.75 8.07 1.60
C LYS A 471 6.26 8.22 1.42
N ALA A 472 6.98 8.59 2.47
CA ALA A 472 8.43 8.75 2.43
C ALA A 472 9.17 7.49 2.88
N HIS A 473 10.51 7.48 2.76
CA HIS A 473 11.32 6.37 3.26
C HIS A 473 11.26 6.27 4.79
N SER A 474 11.62 5.12 5.34
CA SER A 474 11.76 4.96 6.79
C SER A 474 12.72 6.01 7.37
N MET A 475 12.40 6.47 8.57
CA MET A 475 13.20 7.48 9.26
C MET A 475 14.59 6.94 9.58
N SER A 476 15.63 7.68 9.20
CA SER A 476 17.01 7.23 9.14
C SER A 476 18.00 8.30 9.60
N VAL A 477 19.28 7.92 9.73
CA VAL A 477 20.35 8.88 10.05
C VAL A 477 20.35 10.01 9.02
N SER A 478 20.44 11.25 9.49
CA SER A 478 20.34 12.51 8.72
C SER A 478 18.97 13.16 8.62
N ASP A 479 17.91 12.45 9.01
CA ASP A 479 16.57 13.03 9.10
C ASP A 479 16.42 13.90 10.36
N VAL A 480 15.43 14.78 10.36
CA VAL A 480 15.16 15.70 11.47
C VAL A 480 13.71 15.60 11.91
N ILE A 481 13.48 15.60 13.22
CA ILE A 481 12.15 15.64 13.83
C ILE A 481 12.02 16.96 14.60
N ILE A 482 10.93 17.67 14.38
CA ILE A 482 10.53 18.79 15.25
C ILE A 482 9.35 18.33 16.08
N THR A 483 9.37 18.62 17.38
CA THR A 483 8.23 18.42 18.30
C THR A 483 7.82 19.77 18.89
N ASN A 484 6.53 20.03 18.97
CA ASN A 484 5.93 21.20 19.61
C ASN A 484 5.05 20.70 20.75
N ARG A 485 5.38 21.06 21.99
CA ARG A 485 4.56 20.75 23.18
C ARG A 485 4.17 22.03 23.88
N GLY A 486 2.89 22.41 23.79
CA GLY A 486 2.39 23.64 24.38
C GLY A 486 3.17 24.90 23.95
N GLY A 487 3.69 24.93 22.72
CA GLY A 487 4.51 26.01 22.18
C GLY A 487 6.02 25.84 22.36
N ASP A 488 6.48 24.84 23.11
CA ASP A 488 7.91 24.52 23.24
C ASP A 488 8.36 23.68 22.03
N MET A 489 9.02 24.34 21.07
CA MET A 489 9.51 23.74 19.84
C MET A 489 10.96 23.30 19.98
N GLN A 490 11.18 22.00 19.76
CA GLN A 490 12.49 21.37 19.83
C GLN A 490 12.73 20.56 18.57
N ALA A 491 13.91 20.72 17.99
CA ALA A 491 14.32 20.00 16.78
C ALA A 491 15.46 19.02 17.09
N TYR A 492 15.40 17.85 16.47
CA TYR A 492 16.24 16.71 16.77
C TYR A 492 16.72 16.05 15.49
N TYR A 493 18.03 15.98 15.31
CA TYR A 493 18.69 15.19 14.28
C TYR A 493 18.67 13.71 14.66
N VAL A 494 18.22 12.86 13.74
CA VAL A 494 18.28 11.41 13.88
C VAL A 494 19.73 10.98 13.70
N ASP A 495 20.35 10.50 14.77
CA ASP A 495 21.74 10.09 14.79
C ASP A 495 21.86 8.55 14.84
N ARG A 496 23.09 8.03 14.73
CA ARG A 496 23.34 6.59 14.80
C ARG A 496 22.86 5.96 16.12
N PHE A 497 22.87 6.74 17.19
CA PHE A 497 22.41 6.34 18.50
C PHE A 497 21.56 7.46 19.11
N GLY A 498 20.24 7.32 19.01
CA GLY A 498 19.29 8.31 19.53
C GLY A 498 19.28 9.60 18.70
N PHE A 499 19.12 10.72 19.39
CA PHE A 499 18.86 12.01 18.77
C PHE A 499 19.83 13.09 19.26
N ALA A 500 20.23 13.98 18.36
CA ALA A 500 21.05 15.15 18.69
C ALA A 500 20.23 16.43 18.49
N GLU A 501 20.19 17.29 19.50
CA GLU A 501 19.41 18.55 19.44
C GLU A 501 19.98 19.52 18.40
N LEU A 502 19.08 20.17 17.67
CA LEU A 502 19.36 21.22 16.67
C LEU A 502 18.63 22.51 17.07
N PRO A 503 19.21 23.35 17.95
CA PRO A 503 18.51 24.47 18.57
C PRO A 503 18.01 25.53 17.57
N ASP A 504 18.72 25.72 16.45
CA ASP A 504 18.38 26.75 15.47
C ASP A 504 17.43 26.25 14.37
N PHE A 505 17.22 24.93 14.24
CA PHE A 505 16.55 24.35 13.06
C PHE A 505 15.06 24.72 12.99
N ALA A 506 14.35 24.69 14.11
CA ALA A 506 12.94 25.09 14.15
C ALA A 506 12.75 26.56 13.74
N ALA A 507 13.58 27.46 14.28
CA ALA A 507 13.55 28.88 13.94
C ALA A 507 13.95 29.17 12.48
N GLN A 508 14.91 28.41 11.94
CA GLN A 508 15.22 28.47 10.50
C GLN A 508 13.99 28.07 9.68
N ARG A 509 13.29 27.00 10.07
CA ARG A 509 12.14 26.50 9.33
C ARG A 509 10.94 27.44 9.39
N GLU A 510 10.63 28.02 10.54
CA GLU A 510 9.61 29.09 10.66
C GLU A 510 9.87 30.22 9.67
N LYS A 511 11.13 30.64 9.56
CA LYS A 511 11.53 31.71 8.64
C LYS A 511 11.40 31.31 7.16
N ILE A 512 11.72 30.06 6.83
CA ILE A 512 11.59 29.53 5.46
C ILE A 512 10.13 29.47 5.03
N LEU A 513 9.26 29.08 5.95
CA LEU A 513 7.81 29.01 5.74
C LEU A 513 7.13 30.39 5.84
N ASP A 514 7.89 31.46 6.10
CA ASP A 514 7.37 32.82 6.33
C ASP A 514 6.25 32.85 7.38
N ILE A 515 6.39 32.02 8.43
CA ILE A 515 5.42 31.92 9.51
C ILE A 515 5.60 33.14 10.42
N VAL A 516 4.82 34.18 10.14
CA VAL A 516 4.69 35.34 11.01
C VAL A 516 3.98 34.88 12.29
N PRO A 517 4.52 35.15 13.50
CA PRO A 517 3.82 34.86 14.75
C PRO A 517 2.43 35.49 14.70
N GLU A 518 1.39 34.78 15.14
CA GLU A 518 0.03 35.32 15.26
C GLU A 518 -0.05 36.37 16.38
N ILE A 519 0.58 37.50 16.13
CA ILE A 519 0.15 38.82 16.60
C ILE A 519 0.29 39.70 15.35
N GLU A 520 -0.86 39.94 14.69
CA GLU A 520 -1.08 40.80 13.52
C GLU A 520 -0.73 40.21 12.14
N ASN A 521 -1.77 40.18 11.28
CA ASN A 521 -1.77 40.10 9.80
C ASN A 521 -1.98 38.73 9.13
N VAL A 522 -3.24 38.28 9.13
CA VAL A 522 -3.90 38.08 7.82
C VAL A 522 -4.68 39.37 7.53
N ASP A 523 -4.19 40.16 6.59
CA ASP A 523 -4.87 41.36 6.10
C ASP A 523 -6.10 40.96 5.26
N TYR A 524 -7.18 40.59 5.94
CA TYR A 524 -8.55 40.78 5.44
C TYR A 524 -8.97 42.27 5.55
N GLU A 525 -8.06 43.17 5.96
CA GLU A 525 -8.30 44.61 6.14
C GLU A 525 -8.39 45.39 4.83
N ASN A 526 -7.83 44.87 3.73
CA ASN A 526 -7.64 45.61 2.48
C ASN A 526 -8.07 44.88 1.20
N ASP A 527 -8.70 43.70 1.27
CA ASP A 527 -9.28 43.09 0.06
C ASP A 527 -10.62 43.74 -0.33
N LEU A 528 -10.53 45.01 -0.75
CA LEU A 528 -11.62 45.80 -1.32
C LEU A 528 -12.22 45.17 -2.59
N THR A 529 -11.62 44.10 -3.13
CA THR A 529 -12.16 43.39 -4.28
C THR A 529 -13.34 42.50 -3.92
N CYS A 530 -13.40 42.00 -2.68
CA CYS A 530 -14.46 41.10 -2.20
C CYS A 530 -15.40 41.76 -1.16
N ILE A 531 -14.89 42.69 -0.33
CA ILE A 531 -15.73 43.42 0.63
C ILE A 531 -15.16 44.82 0.89
N SER A 532 -16.02 45.83 0.89
CA SER A 532 -15.64 47.20 1.25
C SER A 532 -16.61 47.77 2.28
N PHE A 533 -16.25 48.82 3.01
CA PHE A 533 -17.08 49.37 4.08
C PHE A 533 -17.54 50.78 3.77
N TYR A 534 -18.63 51.19 4.42
CA TYR A 534 -19.15 52.54 4.32
C TYR A 534 -19.60 53.05 5.68
N ALA A 535 -19.54 54.37 5.86
CA ALA A 535 -20.12 55.08 7.00
C ALA A 535 -21.15 56.08 6.49
N ALA A 536 -22.35 56.04 7.02
CA ALA A 536 -23.45 56.90 6.58
C ALA A 536 -24.17 57.58 7.75
N GLU A 537 -24.62 58.81 7.51
CA GLU A 537 -25.47 59.58 8.43
C GLU A 537 -26.86 58.96 8.61
N CYS A 538 -27.31 58.12 7.65
CA CYS A 538 -28.62 57.48 7.68
C CYS A 538 -28.56 56.00 7.27
N ALA A 539 -28.95 55.09 8.16
CA ALA A 539 -28.98 53.65 7.91
C ALA A 539 -30.05 53.21 6.89
N GLU A 540 -31.16 53.92 6.83
CA GLU A 540 -32.31 53.56 5.97
C GLU A 540 -32.12 54.05 4.53
N PHE A 541 -31.52 55.22 4.36
CA PHE A 541 -31.19 55.79 3.07
C PHE A 541 -29.76 56.32 3.12
N PRO A 542 -28.74 55.44 2.96
CA PRO A 542 -27.34 55.84 3.07
C PRO A 542 -27.05 57.11 2.28
N VAL A 543 -27.51 57.20 1.03
CA VAL A 543 -27.32 58.34 0.11
C VAL A 543 -27.95 59.67 0.57
N MET A 544 -28.79 59.68 1.62
CA MET A 544 -29.38 60.90 2.19
C MET A 544 -28.58 61.39 3.42
N GLY A 545 -27.51 62.15 3.17
CA GLY A 545 -26.69 62.77 4.21
C GLY A 545 -25.19 62.69 3.89
N GLU A 546 -24.36 62.81 4.91
CA GLU A 546 -22.93 62.53 4.81
C GLU A 546 -22.68 61.02 4.68
N VAL A 547 -21.97 60.60 3.63
CA VAL A 547 -21.61 59.20 3.39
C VAL A 547 -20.18 59.11 2.90
N HIS A 548 -19.48 58.11 3.39
CA HIS A 548 -18.14 57.73 2.96
C HIS A 548 -18.17 56.26 2.52
N TYR A 549 -17.73 55.98 1.30
CA TYR A 549 -17.76 54.65 0.64
C TYR A 549 -16.35 54.10 0.41
N ASP A 550 -16.28 52.82 0.01
CA ASP A 550 -15.05 52.12 -0.37
C ASP A 550 -13.93 52.23 0.69
N LEU A 551 -14.34 52.20 1.96
CA LEU A 551 -13.46 52.32 3.11
C LEU A 551 -12.99 50.93 3.60
N THR A 552 -11.86 50.91 4.28
CA THR A 552 -11.54 49.81 5.20
C THR A 552 -12.45 49.88 6.44
N LEU A 553 -12.62 48.77 7.17
CA LEU A 553 -13.44 48.78 8.39
C LEU A 553 -12.96 49.81 9.44
N PRO A 554 -11.64 49.96 9.72
CA PRO A 554 -11.15 51.00 10.63
C PRO A 554 -11.48 52.43 10.14
N GLU A 555 -11.33 52.71 8.85
CA GLU A 555 -11.68 54.01 8.27
C GLU A 555 -13.18 54.29 8.35
N ALA A 556 -14.02 53.28 8.12
CA ALA A 556 -15.47 53.40 8.27
C ALA A 556 -15.88 53.69 9.72
N LEU A 557 -15.24 53.04 10.69
CA LEU A 557 -15.46 53.32 12.11
C LEU A 557 -14.98 54.73 12.49
N GLU A 558 -13.84 55.19 11.97
CA GLU A 558 -13.38 56.56 12.20
C GLU A 558 -14.31 57.61 11.58
N ALA A 559 -14.77 57.38 10.34
CA ALA A 559 -15.72 58.23 9.66
C ALA A 559 -17.05 58.29 10.42
N TYR A 560 -17.56 57.14 10.90
CA TYR A 560 -18.76 57.04 11.74
C TYR A 560 -18.68 57.86 13.04
N GLU A 561 -17.49 57.99 13.63
CA GLU A 561 -17.27 58.79 14.84
C GLU A 561 -17.23 60.30 14.54
N LYS A 562 -16.81 60.69 13.33
CA LYS A 562 -16.78 62.08 12.88
C LYS A 562 -18.17 62.61 12.50
N ILE A 563 -19.15 61.74 12.24
CA ILE A 563 -20.54 62.12 11.95
C ILE A 563 -21.16 62.72 13.22
N PRO A 564 -21.54 64.02 13.24
CA PRO A 564 -22.09 64.67 14.41
C PRO A 564 -23.45 64.08 14.79
N SER A 565 -23.64 63.73 16.06
CA SER A 565 -24.89 63.20 16.61
C SER A 565 -26.06 64.19 16.59
N GLU A 566 -25.81 65.46 16.26
CA GLU A 566 -26.80 66.55 16.27
C GLU A 566 -27.53 66.76 14.93
N ARG A 567 -27.17 66.04 13.86
CA ARG A 567 -27.83 66.17 12.55
C ARG A 567 -29.10 65.29 12.48
N MET A 568 -30.25 65.94 12.31
CA MET A 568 -31.59 65.38 12.60
C MET A 568 -32.20 64.43 11.54
N HIS A 569 -31.46 63.82 10.62
CA HIS A 569 -32.08 63.15 9.47
C HIS A 569 -31.77 61.65 9.27
N GLY A 570 -31.12 60.97 10.21
CA GLY A 570 -30.95 59.51 10.13
C GLY A 570 -30.31 58.86 11.35
N LEU A 571 -30.41 57.53 11.44
CA LEU A 571 -29.62 56.71 12.37
C LEU A 571 -28.24 56.50 11.74
N LYS A 572 -27.17 57.01 12.35
CA LYS A 572 -25.82 56.80 11.80
C LYS A 572 -25.45 55.32 11.81
N CYS A 573 -24.75 54.87 10.77
CA CYS A 573 -24.36 53.48 10.62
C CYS A 573 -22.97 53.28 10.02
N VAL A 574 -22.43 52.09 10.26
CA VAL A 574 -21.36 51.47 9.47
C VAL A 574 -21.99 50.27 8.77
N GLY A 575 -21.68 50.08 7.49
CA GLY A 575 -22.07 48.90 6.74
C GLY A 575 -20.97 48.39 5.85
N PHE A 576 -21.22 47.27 5.19
CA PHE A 576 -20.34 46.67 4.20
C PHE A 576 -21.03 46.62 2.84
N ASP A 577 -20.24 46.58 1.79
CA ASP A 577 -20.62 46.34 0.41
C ASP A 577 -19.87 45.10 -0.06
N LEU A 578 -20.60 43.99 -0.18
CA LEU A 578 -20.06 42.68 -0.55
C LEU A 578 -19.96 42.59 -2.07
N LYS A 579 -18.81 42.17 -2.58
CA LYS A 579 -18.44 42.10 -4.01
C LYS A 579 -17.94 40.69 -4.36
N ASP A 580 -18.60 39.65 -3.84
CA ASP A 580 -18.18 38.24 -3.94
C ASP A 580 -18.85 37.46 -5.09
N GLY A 581 -19.68 38.13 -5.91
CA GLY A 581 -20.42 37.52 -7.02
C GLY A 581 -21.58 36.61 -6.59
N SER A 582 -21.94 36.60 -5.30
CA SER A 582 -23.06 35.83 -4.78
C SER A 582 -24.41 36.53 -5.01
N ASP A 583 -25.52 35.81 -4.81
CA ASP A 583 -26.87 36.39 -4.80
C ASP A 583 -27.07 37.43 -3.66
N TYR A 584 -26.10 37.55 -2.74
CA TYR A 584 -26.11 38.45 -1.60
C TYR A 584 -25.13 39.64 -1.79
N GLU A 585 -24.59 39.82 -2.98
CA GLU A 585 -23.76 40.97 -3.36
C GLU A 585 -24.49 42.30 -3.11
N GLY A 586 -23.78 43.29 -2.57
CA GLY A 586 -24.27 44.65 -2.35
C GLY A 586 -24.16 45.16 -0.92
N MET A 587 -24.74 46.35 -0.71
CA MET A 587 -24.64 47.10 0.54
C MET A 587 -25.58 46.58 1.63
N GLN A 588 -25.03 46.40 2.83
CA GLN A 588 -25.77 45.98 4.01
C GLN A 588 -25.25 46.68 5.28
N SER A 589 -26.17 47.05 6.19
CA SER A 589 -25.82 47.66 7.47
C SER A 589 -25.22 46.64 8.44
N LEU A 590 -24.05 46.96 8.99
CA LEU A 590 -23.29 46.15 9.95
C LEU A 590 -23.54 46.60 11.39
N MET A 591 -23.54 47.91 11.61
CA MET A 591 -23.73 48.56 12.90
C MET A 591 -24.60 49.80 12.74
N ILE A 592 -25.60 49.96 13.60
CA ILE A 592 -26.49 51.13 13.62
C ILE A 592 -26.50 51.69 15.04
N GLU A 593 -26.22 52.99 15.20
CA GLU A 593 -26.15 53.67 16.51
C GLU A 593 -25.31 52.92 17.57
N GLY A 594 -24.17 52.36 17.18
CA GLY A 594 -23.29 51.64 18.11
C GLY A 594 -23.81 50.27 18.52
N LYS A 595 -24.83 49.75 17.83
CA LYS A 595 -25.34 48.38 17.99
C LYS A 595 -25.08 47.57 16.74
N ILE A 596 -24.38 46.47 16.91
CA ILE A 596 -24.14 45.51 15.83
C ILE A 596 -25.43 44.80 15.42
N GLN A 597 -25.63 44.58 14.12
CA GLN A 597 -26.81 43.89 13.56
C GLN A 597 -26.61 42.37 13.44
N LYS A 598 -25.85 41.75 14.37
CA LYS A 598 -25.41 40.34 14.29
C LYS A 598 -26.54 39.34 14.14
N GLU A 599 -27.59 39.47 14.95
CA GLU A 599 -28.75 38.55 14.92
C GLU A 599 -29.45 38.59 13.55
N PHE A 600 -29.58 39.79 12.97
CA PHE A 600 -30.16 39.97 11.65
C PHE A 600 -29.26 39.39 10.56
N LEU A 601 -27.96 39.72 10.56
CA LEU A 601 -27.01 39.22 9.57
C LEU A 601 -26.93 37.69 9.60
N ASN A 602 -26.90 37.09 10.79
CA ASN A 602 -26.86 35.63 10.93
C ASN A 602 -28.19 34.93 10.61
N SER A 603 -29.28 35.67 10.44
CA SER A 603 -30.56 35.12 9.96
C SER A 603 -30.57 34.89 8.44
N ILE A 604 -29.63 35.49 7.71
CA ILE A 604 -29.48 35.37 6.26
C ILE A 604 -28.40 34.30 5.98
N PRO A 605 -28.73 33.15 5.36
CA PRO A 605 -27.79 32.05 5.16
C PRO A 605 -26.48 32.49 4.46
N GLY A 606 -26.60 33.31 3.42
CA GLY A 606 -25.43 33.85 2.70
C GLY A 606 -24.48 34.63 3.58
N PHE A 607 -24.97 35.44 4.52
CA PHE A 607 -24.12 36.21 5.44
C PHE A 607 -23.62 35.37 6.62
N ARG A 608 -24.41 34.39 7.06
CA ARG A 608 -24.03 33.47 8.14
C ARG A 608 -22.84 32.58 7.75
N GLU A 609 -22.80 32.18 6.48
CA GLU A 609 -21.80 31.24 5.94
C GLU A 609 -20.64 31.96 5.22
N ASN A 610 -20.75 33.27 4.97
CA ASN A 610 -19.71 34.08 4.35
C ASN A 610 -18.66 34.54 5.37
N SER A 611 -17.41 34.13 5.15
CA SER A 611 -16.27 34.39 6.03
C SER A 611 -15.94 35.89 6.17
N TYR A 612 -16.07 36.69 5.12
CA TYR A 612 -15.84 38.14 5.16
C TYR A 612 -16.85 38.84 6.07
N VAL A 613 -18.12 38.45 5.99
CA VAL A 613 -19.19 39.04 6.81
C VAL A 613 -19.02 38.63 8.28
N GLN A 614 -18.71 37.36 8.57
CA GLN A 614 -18.48 36.90 9.95
C GLN A 614 -17.24 37.56 10.57
N ASN A 615 -16.17 37.77 9.80
CA ASN A 615 -14.99 38.50 10.24
C ASN A 615 -15.33 39.97 10.59
N ALA A 616 -16.08 40.65 9.71
CA ALA A 616 -16.55 42.02 9.95
C ALA A 616 -17.40 42.13 11.21
N ILE A 617 -18.29 41.15 11.46
CA ILE A 617 -19.11 41.09 12.67
C ILE A 617 -18.22 41.01 13.91
N SER A 618 -17.32 40.03 13.97
CA SER A 618 -16.44 39.82 15.13
C SER A 618 -15.59 41.06 15.47
N ARG A 619 -15.10 41.77 14.45
CA ARG A 619 -14.28 42.98 14.64
C ARG A 619 -15.08 44.17 15.15
N VAL A 620 -16.31 44.36 14.69
CA VAL A 620 -17.19 45.39 15.24
C VAL A 620 -17.60 45.05 16.67
N GLU A 621 -17.80 43.76 17.01
CA GLU A 621 -18.02 43.34 18.41
C GLU A 621 -16.84 43.74 19.29
N LYS A 622 -15.61 43.40 18.87
CA LYS A 622 -14.39 43.78 19.58
C LYS A 622 -14.24 45.30 19.72
N TYR A 623 -14.50 46.06 18.65
CA TYR A 623 -14.50 47.53 18.68
C TYR A 623 -15.51 48.09 19.71
N LEU A 624 -16.70 47.51 19.80
CA LEU A 624 -17.72 47.92 20.77
C LEU A 624 -17.34 47.54 22.21
N GLU A 625 -16.72 46.37 22.41
CA GLU A 625 -16.19 45.92 23.71
C GLU A 625 -15.08 46.83 24.22
N GLU A 626 -14.15 47.24 23.35
CA GLU A 626 -13.05 48.15 23.69
C GLU A 626 -13.53 49.58 24.02
N ARG A 627 -14.64 50.04 23.41
CA ARG A 627 -15.21 51.37 23.63
C ARG A 627 -16.17 51.45 24.82
N HIS A 628 -16.76 50.33 25.25
CA HIS A 628 -17.67 50.28 26.39
C HIS A 628 -17.25 49.20 27.42
N PRO A 629 -16.22 49.43 28.24
CA PRO A 629 -15.75 48.43 29.20
C PRO A 629 -16.72 48.07 30.34
N ASN A 630 -17.91 48.68 30.42
CA ASN A 630 -18.99 48.34 31.35
C ASN A 630 -20.26 49.13 30.97
N VAL A 631 -21.22 48.49 30.32
CA VAL A 631 -22.63 48.88 30.44
C VAL A 631 -23.36 47.68 31.03
N GLU A 632 -23.72 47.81 32.31
CA GLU A 632 -24.59 46.89 33.01
C GLU A 632 -25.82 46.56 32.17
N ASN A 633 -26.09 45.27 32.07
CA ASN A 633 -27.33 44.70 31.59
C ASN A 633 -28.52 45.29 32.41
N PRO A 634 -29.37 46.18 31.87
CA PRO A 634 -30.45 46.76 32.64
C PRO A 634 -31.69 45.88 32.54
N LEU A 635 -31.62 44.71 33.18
CA LEU A 635 -32.80 43.95 33.60
C LEU A 635 -32.58 43.39 35.00
N GLU A 636 -32.27 44.25 35.97
CA GLU A 636 -32.69 44.04 37.36
C GLU A 636 -32.56 45.34 38.18
N SER A 637 -33.67 46.07 38.33
CA SER A 637 -34.20 46.45 39.64
C SER A 637 -35.21 47.61 39.54
N ASN A 638 -36.46 47.32 39.91
CA ASN A 638 -37.25 48.22 40.76
C ASN A 638 -38.54 47.53 41.23
N LYS A 639 -38.50 46.93 42.42
CA LYS A 639 -39.06 47.53 43.66
C LYS A 639 -39.37 46.46 44.70
N LYS A 640 -38.87 46.71 45.91
CA LYS A 640 -39.36 46.13 47.17
C LYS A 640 -40.84 46.47 47.38
N VAL A 641 -41.61 45.49 47.84
CA VAL A 641 -42.63 45.67 48.89
C VAL A 641 -42.51 44.51 49.88
N ASP A 642 -42.17 44.90 51.11
CA ASP A 642 -42.35 44.28 52.42
C ASP A 642 -43.27 43.04 52.53
N ASN A 643 -42.86 41.98 53.25
CA ASN A 643 -42.99 41.91 54.71
C ASN A 643 -42.57 40.55 55.31
N GLU A 644 -41.85 40.66 56.42
CA GLU A 644 -41.91 39.81 57.63
C GLU A 644 -41.46 38.33 57.65
N LYS A 645 -40.31 38.16 58.31
CA LYS A 645 -40.07 37.37 59.54
C LYS A 645 -39.80 35.86 59.47
N ASN A 646 -38.67 35.56 60.14
CA ASN A 646 -38.32 34.39 60.96
C ASN A 646 -37.81 33.15 60.21
N ILE A 647 -36.85 32.35 60.70
CA ILE A 647 -35.89 32.31 61.82
C ILE A 647 -34.93 31.12 61.50
N SER A 648 -33.65 31.25 61.87
CA SER A 648 -32.61 30.25 62.22
C SER A 648 -32.43 28.88 61.51
N GLU A 649 -31.15 28.60 61.19
CA GLU A 649 -30.34 27.41 61.55
C GLU A 649 -31.01 26.02 61.67
N GLU A 650 -30.50 25.01 60.97
CA GLU A 650 -29.59 23.95 61.48
C GLU A 650 -29.59 22.67 60.60
N LYS A 651 -28.49 21.91 60.73
CA LYS A 651 -28.14 20.66 60.04
C LYS A 651 -29.12 19.51 60.26
N ASN A 652 -29.31 18.62 59.27
CA ASN A 652 -28.80 17.22 59.30
C ASN A 652 -29.40 16.31 58.20
N GLU A 653 -28.54 15.38 57.80
CA GLU A 653 -28.69 14.11 57.06
C GLU A 653 -30.08 13.44 56.99
N LYS A 654 -30.42 12.89 55.82
CA LYS A 654 -30.52 11.43 55.60
C LYS A 654 -30.82 11.03 54.16
N GLU A 655 -30.15 9.95 53.76
CA GLU A 655 -30.30 9.16 52.54
C GLU A 655 -31.74 8.70 52.27
N LEU A 656 -32.09 8.48 50.99
CA LEU A 656 -32.79 7.26 50.58
C LEU A 656 -32.70 7.02 49.07
N ASN A 657 -32.05 5.90 48.76
CA ASN A 657 -32.04 5.14 47.52
C ASN A 657 -33.45 4.59 47.22
N ILE A 658 -33.85 4.42 45.95
CA ILE A 658 -34.64 3.28 45.42
C ILE A 658 -34.89 3.43 43.90
N GLN A 659 -34.61 2.32 43.21
CA GLN A 659 -34.90 1.95 41.82
C GLN A 659 -36.34 2.16 41.36
N MET A 660 -36.53 2.41 40.05
CA MET A 660 -37.66 1.83 39.30
C MET A 660 -37.24 1.40 37.88
N LYS A 661 -37.72 0.21 37.50
CA LYS A 661 -37.56 -0.51 36.23
C LYS A 661 -38.92 -0.51 35.47
N PRO A 662 -39.02 -1.09 34.25
CA PRO A 662 -39.60 -0.52 33.01
C PRO A 662 -41.08 -0.93 32.74
N ILE A 663 -41.65 -0.67 31.53
CA ILE A 663 -42.79 -1.34 30.79
C ILE A 663 -43.51 -0.32 29.84
N PRO A 664 -44.13 -0.64 28.66
CA PRO A 664 -43.88 -1.65 27.59
C PRO A 664 -44.21 -1.16 26.13
N LYS A 665 -44.02 -2.06 25.15
CA LYS A 665 -44.49 -2.00 23.73
C LYS A 665 -46.02 -2.16 23.57
N LYS A 666 -46.63 -1.57 22.53
CA LYS A 666 -47.89 -2.01 21.89
C LYS A 666 -47.85 -1.90 20.35
N LYS A 667 -48.52 -2.84 19.68
CA LYS A 667 -48.51 -3.19 18.23
C LYS A 667 -49.64 -2.55 17.41
N ARG A 668 -49.34 -2.33 16.11
CA ARG A 668 -50.11 -2.44 14.83
C ARG A 668 -51.61 -2.05 14.74
N GLY A 669 -51.92 -1.31 13.66
CA GLY A 669 -53.22 -1.30 12.95
C GLY A 669 -53.22 -0.38 11.71
N GLU A 670 -53.55 -0.95 10.55
CA GLU A 670 -53.57 -0.40 9.17
C GLU A 670 -54.75 0.57 8.88
N MET A 671 -54.68 1.34 7.79
CA MET A 671 -55.59 1.22 6.62
C MET A 671 -55.33 2.24 5.47
N SER A 672 -55.29 1.70 4.24
CA SER A 672 -55.75 2.16 2.90
C SER A 672 -55.76 3.66 2.53
N LEU A 673 -55.36 4.07 1.32
CA LEU A 673 -55.73 3.60 -0.03
C LEU A 673 -54.59 3.84 -1.03
#